data_AF-A0A800C911-F1
#
_entry.id   AF-A0A800C911-F1
#
_cell.length_a   1.000
_cell.length_b   1.000
_cell.length_c   1.000
_cell.angle_alpha   90.00
_cell.angle_beta   90.00
_cell.angle_gamma   90.00
#
_symmetry.space_group_name_H-M   'P 1'
#
loop_
_entity.id
_entity.type
_entity.pdbx_description
1 polymer ?
#
loop_
_entity_poly.entity_id
_entity_poly.type
_entity_poly.pdbx_seq_one_letter_code
_entity_poly.pdbx_strand_id
1 'polypeptide(L)'
;MDRPIEQIAVFIDFENIARWAEEVFLDFELTPVIEHLQSRGALVIKRAYGDWSRFAHYRDEMMDNAFDLIQMYSVRAGKNRADIRMAMDALETAMTRPHIRTFVIISGDSDFGALVSKLREYGKYTLGIGPRQITHRLLVKSCDEFIYLETLLDESAMVSEQAATDREAGRILLRKTLRALGQRGETPVEAARLRQTMLSMDPTFNEASFGFRQFKDWLAANEDLVSLREQDLRLYVVLREAQEREIKPLTAKSPVPPATPAPLADSPTGLARQYRQIFSRLKMAAADFSTRRDVLRDIYRELSDHPGEYTTDSLLETLRERYEQQGFGRSKTMLRHIWQMGFRQRAFGYGDQPASVRTPVWLAPDIDSESAFVRRAESGFVYAIIHAGLEVNLEELAAILVNDADQADYIQTLLNELETRGLIVSENGHYRLPGHSAIPFCDHPALRPICREIEQVQLPENVTISPEKAFTLAKRAMIQRSQDFSASARSYLYACRIQWEAVINRMQGANLEDLRWLIASYASVRAGELSQVDKDYAQSRTYYLAFFLLVQEDDPLWSRMRGLINPMLVYYWANAGRELGVDVSSWNLSAALPAQVAMHAVTHKHAELVEGWRKRTRELAEVNPGVLKRVVEQIRHNYPDQPAYLLAADAIQRILEEAKQPVLLS
;
A
#
# COMPACT_ATOMS: atom_id res chain seq x y z
N MET A 1 41.71 17.20 9.88
CA MET A 1 40.82 18.26 9.32
C MET A 1 39.42 17.70 9.39
N ASP A 2 38.59 18.21 10.31
CA ASP A 2 37.17 17.85 10.35
C ASP A 2 36.54 18.19 8.99
N ARG A 3 35.92 17.19 8.34
CA ARG A 3 35.05 17.50 7.20
C ARG A 3 33.92 18.36 7.75
N PRO A 4 33.64 19.55 7.19
CA PRO A 4 32.53 20.36 7.64
C PRO A 4 31.23 19.55 7.51
N ILE A 5 30.42 19.55 8.57
CA ILE A 5 29.11 18.91 8.58
C ILE A 5 28.30 19.46 7.41
N GLU A 6 27.77 18.57 6.59
CA GLU A 6 26.99 18.95 5.42
C GLU A 6 25.73 19.70 5.86
N GLN A 7 25.54 20.92 5.37
CA GLN A 7 24.38 21.75 5.72
C GLN A 7 23.31 21.63 4.65
N ILE A 8 22.11 21.32 5.10
CA ILE A 8 20.96 20.97 4.26
C ILE A 8 19.84 21.99 4.49
N ALA A 9 19.25 22.46 3.40
CA ALA A 9 18.01 23.24 3.43
C ALA A 9 16.85 22.40 2.88
N VAL A 10 15.76 22.33 3.64
CA VAL A 10 14.57 21.55 3.33
C VAL A 10 13.40 22.50 3.06
N PHE A 11 12.79 22.33 1.89
CA PHE A 11 11.60 23.06 1.46
C PHE A 11 10.49 22.06 1.11
N ILE A 12 9.35 22.18 1.78
CA ILE A 12 8.23 21.26 1.64
C ILE A 12 7.04 21.99 1.03
N ASP A 13 6.58 21.49 -0.11
CA ASP A 13 5.26 21.79 -0.65
C ASP A 13 4.23 20.98 0.15
N PHE A 14 3.82 21.55 1.30
CA PHE A 14 3.03 20.82 2.28
C PHE A 14 1.63 20.52 1.76
N GLU A 15 1.03 21.42 0.97
CA GLU A 15 -0.28 21.16 0.38
C GLU A 15 -0.28 19.96 -0.56
N ASN A 16 0.76 19.81 -1.39
CA ASN A 16 0.87 18.70 -2.34
C ASN A 16 1.06 17.37 -1.61
N ILE A 17 1.94 17.35 -0.60
CA ILE A 17 2.22 16.15 0.19
C ILE A 17 1.05 15.78 1.11
N ALA A 18 0.48 16.73 1.85
CA ALA A 18 -0.62 16.49 2.76
C ALA A 18 -1.88 16.04 2.03
N ARG A 19 -2.22 16.62 0.87
CA ARG A 19 -3.36 16.12 0.07
C ARG A 19 -3.18 14.68 -0.36
N TRP A 20 -2.00 14.32 -0.85
CA TRP A 20 -1.72 12.93 -1.18
C TRP A 20 -1.76 12.03 0.06
N ALA A 21 -1.21 12.47 1.20
CA ALA A 21 -1.15 11.64 2.40
C ALA A 21 -2.51 11.49 3.09
N GLU A 22 -3.34 12.54 3.14
CA GLU A 22 -4.75 12.47 3.56
C GLU A 22 -5.55 11.54 2.64
N GLU A 23 -5.26 11.55 1.33
CA GLU A 23 -5.87 10.64 0.35
C GLU A 23 -5.37 9.18 0.45
N VAL A 24 -4.15 8.94 0.91
CA VAL A 24 -3.55 7.59 0.93
C VAL A 24 -3.58 6.95 2.31
N PHE A 25 -3.35 7.70 3.39
CA PHE A 25 -3.06 7.16 4.72
C PHE A 25 -3.98 7.68 5.84
N LEU A 26 -4.93 8.58 5.54
CA LEU A 26 -5.70 9.36 6.52
C LEU A 26 -4.87 10.27 7.44
N ASP A 27 -3.56 10.05 7.57
CA ASP A 27 -2.61 10.92 8.28
C ASP A 27 -1.17 10.73 7.77
N PHE A 28 -0.28 11.69 8.05
CA PHE A 28 1.10 11.75 7.55
C PHE A 28 2.09 12.05 8.67
N GLU A 29 2.96 11.09 9.00
CA GLU A 29 4.07 11.31 9.93
C GLU A 29 5.33 11.71 9.14
N LEU A 30 5.81 12.93 9.35
CA LEU A 30 6.98 13.50 8.68
C LEU A 30 8.28 13.16 9.40
N THR A 31 8.19 12.85 10.69
CA THR A 31 9.33 12.56 11.56
C THR A 31 10.34 11.55 10.96
N PRO A 32 9.95 10.39 10.38
CA PRO A 32 10.91 9.46 9.77
C PRO A 32 11.70 10.06 8.59
N VAL A 33 11.06 10.94 7.81
CA VAL A 33 11.70 11.65 6.71
C VAL A 33 12.77 12.60 7.25
N ILE A 34 12.48 13.27 8.36
CA ILE A 34 13.39 14.21 9.01
C ILE A 34 14.58 13.48 9.63
N GLU A 35 14.34 12.37 10.34
CA GLU A 35 15.41 11.54 10.90
C GLU A 35 16.35 11.02 9.82
N HIS A 36 15.79 10.56 8.69
CA HIS A 36 16.59 10.14 7.52
C HIS A 36 17.44 11.29 6.97
N LEU A 37 16.88 12.49 6.83
CA LEU A 37 17.60 13.66 6.35
C LEU A 37 18.68 14.13 7.34
N GLN A 38 18.39 14.11 8.65
CA GLN A 38 19.36 14.44 9.70
C GLN A 38 20.56 13.50 9.71
N SER A 39 20.37 12.23 9.35
CA SER A 39 21.48 11.27 9.20
C SER A 39 22.46 11.64 8.08
N ARG A 40 22.04 12.46 7.11
CA ARG A 40 22.87 12.93 5.99
C ARG A 40 23.61 14.22 6.28
N GLY A 41 23.10 15.06 7.18
CA GLY A 41 23.69 16.35 7.50
C GLY A 41 22.82 17.20 8.41
N ALA A 42 23.36 18.34 8.83
CA ALA A 42 22.65 19.29 9.68
C ALA A 42 21.56 20.02 8.87
N LEU A 43 20.30 19.87 9.29
CA LEU A 43 19.16 20.59 8.71
C LEU A 43 19.13 22.01 9.26
N VAL A 44 19.71 22.95 8.52
CA VAL A 44 19.87 24.36 8.95
C VAL A 44 18.69 25.25 8.55
N ILE A 45 17.91 24.81 7.55
CA ILE A 45 16.67 25.48 7.13
C ILE A 45 15.63 24.38 6.93
N LYS A 46 14.46 24.58 7.52
CA LYS A 46 13.30 23.70 7.39
C LYS A 46 12.07 24.60 7.21
N ARG A 47 11.52 24.65 6.00
CA ARG A 47 10.35 25.47 5.67
C ARG A 47 9.28 24.62 5.03
N ALA A 48 8.04 24.81 5.48
CA ALA A 48 6.89 24.15 4.90
C ALA A 48 5.85 25.19 4.47
N TYR A 49 5.33 25.02 3.25
CA TYR A 49 4.44 25.98 2.61
C TYR A 49 3.05 25.38 2.49
N GLY A 50 2.05 26.03 3.09
CA GLY A 50 0.67 25.57 2.99
C GLY A 50 -0.33 26.47 3.71
N ASP A 51 -1.62 26.16 3.52
CA ASP A 51 -2.67 26.82 4.29
C ASP A 51 -2.80 26.15 5.66
N TRP A 52 -2.03 26.62 6.64
CA TRP A 52 -2.01 26.03 7.98
C TRP A 52 -3.35 26.17 8.70
N SER A 53 -4.29 27.00 8.25
CA SER A 53 -5.67 26.99 8.73
C SER A 53 -6.37 25.68 8.38
N ARG A 54 -6.06 25.09 7.21
CA ARG A 54 -6.54 23.77 6.78
C ARG A 54 -5.73 22.64 7.44
N PHE A 55 -4.41 22.79 7.48
CA PHE A 55 -3.49 21.78 8.00
C PHE A 55 -3.14 22.00 9.48
N ALA A 56 -4.11 22.46 10.29
CA ALA A 56 -3.85 22.85 11.68
C ALA A 56 -3.36 21.68 12.55
N HIS A 57 -3.80 20.46 12.25
CA HIS A 57 -3.44 19.25 12.99
C HIS A 57 -1.99 18.80 12.77
N TYR A 58 -1.33 19.23 11.69
CA TYR A 58 0.09 18.98 11.45
C TYR A 58 1.02 19.99 12.10
N ARG A 59 0.49 21.08 12.66
CA ARG A 59 1.32 22.18 13.17
C ARG A 59 2.22 21.72 14.30
N ASP A 60 1.70 20.94 15.24
CA ASP A 60 2.44 20.51 16.43
C ASP A 60 3.62 19.61 16.03
N GLU A 61 3.40 18.56 15.23
CA GLU A 61 4.48 17.71 14.72
C GLU A 61 5.53 18.52 13.94
N MET A 62 5.08 19.46 13.10
CA MET A 62 5.98 20.27 12.29
C MET A 62 6.81 21.22 13.16
N MET A 63 6.22 21.80 14.21
CA MET A 63 6.90 22.66 15.17
C MET A 63 7.87 21.87 16.06
N ASP A 64 7.51 20.65 16.46
CA ASP A 64 8.39 19.73 17.20
C ASP A 64 9.62 19.33 16.35
N ASN A 65 9.41 19.16 15.05
CA ASN A 65 10.48 19.00 14.07
C ASN A 65 11.15 20.33 13.68
N ALA A 66 10.85 21.44 14.36
CA ALA A 66 11.39 22.79 14.16
C ALA A 66 11.32 23.29 12.70
N PHE A 67 10.16 23.15 12.08
CA PHE A 67 9.82 23.78 10.80
C PHE A 67 9.32 25.22 10.98
N ASP A 68 9.78 26.10 10.10
CA ASP A 68 9.13 27.38 9.84
C ASP A 68 7.87 27.13 8.98
N LEU A 69 6.69 27.36 9.56
CA LEU A 69 5.40 27.18 8.89
C LEU A 69 5.03 28.45 8.12
N ILE A 70 5.19 28.41 6.80
CA ILE A 70 4.90 29.54 5.91
C ILE A 70 3.42 29.48 5.48
N GLN A 71 2.62 30.40 6.00
CA GLN A 71 1.18 30.49 5.73
C GLN A 71 0.89 30.96 4.30
N MET A 72 0.21 30.12 3.54
CA MET A 72 -0.26 30.40 2.19
C MET A 72 -1.79 30.36 2.16
N TYR A 73 -2.45 31.52 2.22
CA TYR A 73 -3.91 31.59 2.15
C TYR A 73 -4.43 31.15 0.77
N SER A 74 -5.33 30.17 0.75
CA SER A 74 -5.99 29.72 -0.47
C SER A 74 -7.03 30.75 -0.94
N VAL A 75 -6.66 31.60 -1.89
CA VAL A 75 -7.62 32.50 -2.58
C VAL A 75 -8.06 31.80 -3.85
N ARG A 76 -9.38 31.81 -4.14
CA ARG A 76 -10.13 31.00 -5.15
C ARG A 76 -9.62 31.01 -6.62
N ALA A 77 -8.42 31.50 -6.93
CA ALA A 77 -7.84 31.51 -8.28
C ALA A 77 -6.30 31.49 -8.36
N GLY A 78 -5.57 30.95 -7.37
CA GLY A 78 -4.10 30.98 -7.36
C GLY A 78 -3.41 29.66 -7.03
N LYS A 79 -3.48 28.67 -7.92
CA LYS A 79 -2.83 27.35 -7.73
C LYS A 79 -1.30 27.42 -7.55
N ASN A 80 -0.64 28.50 -7.97
CA ASN A 80 0.83 28.56 -8.05
C ASN A 80 1.48 29.47 -6.99
N ARG A 81 0.74 29.96 -5.99
CA ARG A 81 1.32 30.92 -5.03
C ARG A 81 2.34 30.27 -4.09
N ALA A 82 2.00 29.08 -3.56
CA ALA A 82 2.89 28.31 -2.71
C ALA A 82 4.19 27.98 -3.46
N ASP A 83 4.06 27.48 -4.69
CA ASP A 83 5.19 27.09 -5.54
C ASP A 83 6.11 28.26 -5.86
N ILE A 84 5.54 29.41 -6.27
CA ILE A 84 6.31 30.62 -6.55
C ILE A 84 7.03 31.09 -5.28
N ARG A 85 6.34 31.12 -4.13
CA ARG A 85 6.93 31.58 -2.87
C ARG A 85 8.06 30.66 -2.42
N MET A 86 7.84 29.35 -2.47
CA MET A 86 8.84 28.34 -2.14
C MET A 86 10.05 28.42 -3.08
N ALA A 87 9.85 28.59 -4.39
CA ALA A 87 10.93 28.74 -5.35
C ALA A 87 11.76 30.01 -5.12
N MET A 88 11.11 31.14 -4.80
CA MET A 88 11.80 32.38 -4.44
C MET A 88 12.65 32.21 -3.18
N ASP A 89 12.08 31.64 -2.12
CA ASP A 89 12.77 31.44 -0.84
C ASP A 89 13.97 30.48 -0.99
N ALA A 90 13.83 29.42 -1.80
CA ALA A 90 14.91 28.47 -2.09
C ALA A 90 16.04 29.12 -2.90
N LEU A 91 15.71 29.94 -3.91
CA LEU A 91 16.70 30.65 -4.72
C LEU A 91 17.41 31.75 -3.91
N GLU A 92 16.68 32.53 -3.11
CA GLU A 92 17.25 33.50 -2.19
C GLU A 92 18.22 32.82 -1.22
N THR A 93 17.82 31.67 -0.67
CA THR A 93 18.69 30.87 0.20
C THR A 93 19.96 30.43 -0.52
N ALA A 94 19.86 29.95 -1.76
CA ALA A 94 21.02 29.53 -2.54
C ALA A 94 22.01 30.66 -2.81
N MET A 95 21.52 31.89 -3.00
CA MET A 95 22.32 33.10 -3.26
C MET A 95 22.93 33.70 -1.98
N THR A 96 22.13 33.79 -0.91
CA THR A 96 22.53 34.47 0.34
C THR A 96 23.30 33.57 1.29
N ARG A 97 23.13 32.24 1.19
CA ARG A 97 23.77 31.23 2.05
C ARG A 97 24.58 30.24 1.22
N PRO A 98 25.72 30.67 0.64
CA PRO A 98 26.51 29.86 -0.29
C PRO A 98 27.07 28.57 0.34
N HIS A 99 27.24 28.53 1.66
CA HIS A 99 27.72 27.38 2.42
C HIS A 99 26.71 26.22 2.48
N ILE A 100 25.41 26.47 2.26
CA ILE A 100 24.41 25.40 2.11
C ILE A 100 24.59 24.80 0.73
N ARG A 101 25.00 23.52 0.69
CA ARG A 101 25.32 22.81 -0.55
C ARG A 101 24.20 21.91 -1.02
N THR A 102 23.33 21.48 -0.11
CA THR A 102 22.29 20.47 -0.39
C THR A 102 20.91 21.06 -0.16
N PHE A 103 20.08 20.97 -1.19
CA PHE A 103 18.70 21.47 -1.21
C PHE A 103 17.76 20.29 -1.39
N VAL A 104 16.89 20.10 -0.40
CA VAL A 104 15.85 19.08 -0.40
C VAL A 104 14.54 19.72 -0.79
N ILE A 105 13.96 19.24 -1.89
CA ILE A 105 12.65 19.66 -2.38
C ILE A 105 11.69 18.51 -2.15
N ILE A 106 10.75 18.69 -1.21
CA ILE A 106 9.73 17.69 -0.92
C ILE A 106 8.43 18.09 -1.64
N SER A 107 8.17 17.47 -2.80
CA SER A 107 6.97 17.67 -3.63
C SER A 107 6.89 16.57 -4.71
N GLY A 108 5.69 16.31 -5.23
CA GLY A 108 5.48 15.54 -6.46
C GLY A 108 5.35 16.39 -7.73
N ASP A 109 5.27 17.71 -7.63
CA ASP A 109 4.91 18.60 -8.74
C ASP A 109 6.09 18.86 -9.71
N SER A 110 5.84 18.66 -11.01
CA SER A 110 6.83 18.94 -12.07
C SER A 110 7.20 20.42 -12.20
N ASP A 111 6.37 21.34 -11.71
CA ASP A 111 6.62 22.78 -11.83
C ASP A 111 7.88 23.22 -11.06
N PHE A 112 8.31 22.45 -10.04
CA PHE A 112 9.59 22.65 -9.37
C PHE A 112 10.81 22.25 -10.19
N GLY A 113 10.64 21.62 -11.36
CA GLY A 113 11.75 21.23 -12.23
C GLY A 113 12.65 22.41 -12.61
N ALA A 114 12.08 23.59 -12.87
CA ALA A 114 12.85 24.80 -13.19
C ALA A 114 13.67 25.31 -11.99
N LEU A 115 13.11 25.24 -10.78
CA LEU A 115 13.83 25.57 -9.54
C LEU A 115 15.01 24.62 -9.35
N VAL A 116 14.80 23.31 -9.51
CA VAL A 116 15.84 22.29 -9.38
C VAL A 116 16.96 22.54 -10.39
N SER A 117 16.64 22.78 -11.67
CA SER A 117 17.63 23.14 -12.68
C SER A 117 18.43 24.38 -12.29
N LYS A 118 17.76 25.42 -11.76
CA LYS A 118 18.45 26.64 -11.35
C LYS A 118 19.37 26.41 -10.16
N LEU A 119 18.94 25.68 -9.14
CA LEU A 119 19.78 25.31 -8.00
C LEU A 119 21.05 24.56 -8.45
N ARG A 120 20.93 23.67 -9.44
CA ARG A 120 22.08 22.97 -10.04
C ARG A 120 23.00 23.91 -10.82
N GLU A 121 22.47 24.89 -11.53
CA GLU A 121 23.29 25.96 -12.14
C GLU A 121 24.11 26.73 -11.10
N TYR A 122 23.58 26.90 -9.87
CA TYR A 122 24.32 27.47 -8.73
C TYR A 122 25.26 26.47 -8.04
N GLY A 123 25.46 25.27 -8.60
CA GLY A 123 26.35 24.25 -8.07
C GLY A 123 25.84 23.58 -6.79
N LYS A 124 24.53 23.62 -6.55
CA LYS A 124 23.89 22.95 -5.40
C LYS A 124 23.54 21.50 -5.75
N TYR A 125 23.68 20.61 -4.77
CA TYR A 125 23.15 19.25 -4.85
C TYR A 125 21.66 19.27 -4.57
N THR A 126 20.87 18.63 -5.44
CA THR A 126 19.41 18.64 -5.36
C THR A 126 18.86 17.25 -5.06
N LEU A 127 18.19 17.14 -3.92
CA LEU A 127 17.50 15.92 -3.48
C LEU A 127 15.98 16.14 -3.57
N GLY A 128 15.33 15.40 -4.46
CA GLY A 128 13.87 15.36 -4.51
C GLY A 128 13.33 14.30 -3.55
N ILE A 129 12.25 14.61 -2.85
CA ILE A 129 11.47 13.62 -2.10
C ILE A 129 10.01 13.78 -2.49
N GLY A 130 9.35 12.68 -2.83
CA GLY A 130 7.94 12.76 -3.16
C GLY A 130 7.28 11.40 -3.26
N PRO A 131 5.95 11.35 -3.23
CA PRO A 131 5.24 10.09 -3.31
C PRO A 131 5.24 9.53 -4.72
N ARG A 132 5.47 8.23 -4.88
CA ARG A 132 5.61 7.61 -6.20
C ARG A 132 4.37 7.79 -7.07
N GLN A 133 3.18 7.80 -6.47
CA GLN A 133 1.90 7.91 -7.19
C GLN A 133 1.68 9.28 -7.85
N ILE A 134 2.05 10.37 -7.16
CA ILE A 134 1.78 11.73 -7.61
C ILE A 134 3.02 12.45 -8.17
N THR A 135 4.20 11.86 -8.03
CA THR A 135 5.45 12.45 -8.52
C THR A 135 5.58 12.32 -10.04
N HIS A 136 5.67 13.45 -10.72
CA HIS A 136 5.89 13.46 -12.17
C HIS A 136 7.35 13.10 -12.53
N ARG A 137 7.53 12.27 -13.56
CA ARG A 137 8.87 11.78 -13.99
C ARG A 137 9.86 12.89 -14.39
N LEU A 138 9.37 14.06 -14.77
CA LEU A 138 10.23 15.21 -15.09
C LEU A 138 10.91 15.77 -13.84
N LEU A 139 10.20 15.88 -12.71
CA LEU A 139 10.79 16.32 -11.45
C LEU A 139 11.92 15.36 -11.04
N VAL A 140 11.63 14.05 -11.08
CA VAL A 140 12.59 12.98 -10.77
C VAL A 140 13.88 13.12 -11.59
N LYS A 141 13.76 13.37 -12.90
CA LYS A 141 14.91 13.52 -13.80
C LYS A 141 15.69 14.82 -13.59
N SER A 142 15.05 15.84 -13.05
CA SER A 142 15.69 17.13 -12.82
C SER A 142 16.63 17.09 -11.61
N CYS A 143 16.34 16.27 -10.61
CA CYS A 143 17.12 16.12 -9.38
C CYS A 143 18.43 15.36 -9.60
N ASP A 144 19.41 15.56 -8.70
CA ASP A 144 20.63 14.75 -8.65
C ASP A 144 20.36 13.39 -7.97
N GLU A 145 19.44 13.36 -7.01
CA GLU A 145 18.91 12.16 -6.35
C GLU A 145 17.41 12.36 -6.07
N PHE A 146 16.63 11.28 -6.15
CA PHE A 146 15.22 11.30 -5.83
C PHE A 146 14.85 10.11 -4.95
N ILE A 147 14.20 10.37 -3.81
CA ILE A 147 13.75 9.35 -2.88
C ILE A 147 12.22 9.33 -2.84
N TYR A 148 11.64 8.14 -3.02
CA TYR A 148 10.21 7.96 -2.84
C TYR A 148 9.85 7.91 -1.36
N LEU A 149 8.81 8.62 -0.99
CA LEU A 149 8.39 8.76 0.41
C LEU A 149 8.05 7.40 1.05
N GLU A 150 7.44 6.50 0.26
CA GLU A 150 7.09 5.14 0.67
C GLU A 150 8.32 4.32 1.11
N THR A 151 9.51 4.64 0.58
CA THR A 151 10.77 4.00 0.99
C THR A 151 11.25 4.48 2.35
N LEU A 152 10.89 5.69 2.77
CA LEU A 152 11.32 6.30 4.03
C LEU A 152 10.40 5.96 5.21
N LEU A 153 9.13 5.68 4.95
CA LEU A 153 8.12 5.39 5.98
C LEU A 153 8.15 3.94 6.49
N ASP A 154 9.22 3.21 6.22
CA ASP A 154 9.49 1.82 6.64
C ASP A 154 8.27 0.87 6.50
N GLU A 155 7.55 0.97 5.39
CA GLU A 155 6.53 0.01 5.00
C GLU A 155 7.16 -1.30 4.48
N SER A 156 7.97 -1.93 5.32
CA SER A 156 8.66 -3.22 5.08
C SER A 156 7.73 -4.39 4.70
N ALA A 157 6.41 -4.22 4.82
CA ALA A 157 5.41 -5.17 4.36
C ALA A 157 5.06 -5.08 2.85
N MET A 158 5.22 -3.92 2.19
CA MET A 158 5.06 -3.79 0.73
C MET A 158 6.32 -4.21 -0.06
N VAL A 159 7.42 -4.46 0.66
CA VAL A 159 8.78 -4.61 0.12
C VAL A 159 9.05 -6.01 -0.44
N SER A 160 8.25 -7.04 -0.17
CA SER A 160 8.60 -8.40 -0.63
C SER A 160 8.53 -8.61 -2.16
N GLU A 161 7.56 -8.01 -2.86
CA GLU A 161 7.43 -8.15 -4.33
C GLU A 161 8.09 -7.00 -5.09
N GLN A 162 8.03 -5.79 -4.54
CA GLN A 162 8.60 -4.59 -5.15
C GLN A 162 10.13 -4.54 -4.98
N ALA A 163 10.68 -4.97 -3.84
CA ALA A 163 12.14 -4.99 -3.67
C ALA A 163 12.82 -6.04 -4.54
N ALA A 164 12.13 -7.08 -4.99
CA ALA A 164 12.69 -8.01 -5.97
C ALA A 164 12.83 -7.36 -7.36
N THR A 165 11.81 -6.58 -7.75
CA THR A 165 11.79 -5.83 -9.02
C THR A 165 12.82 -4.69 -9.00
N ASP A 166 12.85 -3.92 -7.91
CA ASP A 166 13.78 -2.82 -7.71
C ASP A 166 15.22 -3.35 -7.60
N ARG A 167 15.45 -4.52 -6.94
CA ARG A 167 16.77 -5.18 -6.90
C ARG A 167 17.29 -5.53 -8.29
N GLU A 168 16.46 -6.11 -9.15
CA GLU A 168 16.88 -6.46 -10.51
C GLU A 168 17.12 -5.21 -11.37
N ALA A 169 16.28 -4.17 -11.23
CA ALA A 169 16.52 -2.89 -11.88
C ALA A 169 17.86 -2.26 -11.45
N GLY A 170 18.17 -2.30 -10.14
CA GLY A 170 19.46 -1.86 -9.60
C GLY A 170 20.64 -2.67 -10.16
N ARG A 171 20.51 -3.99 -10.28
CA ARG A 171 21.53 -4.88 -10.90
C ARG A 171 21.74 -4.58 -12.38
N ILE A 172 20.67 -4.33 -13.13
CA ILE A 172 20.74 -3.92 -14.55
C ILE A 172 21.46 -2.57 -14.68
N LEU A 173 21.12 -1.60 -13.82
CA LEU A 173 21.77 -0.30 -13.79
C LEU A 173 23.27 -0.45 -13.49
N LEU A 174 23.65 -1.22 -12.47
CA LEU A 174 25.05 -1.50 -12.11
C LEU A 174 25.85 -2.06 -13.28
N ARG A 175 25.34 -3.10 -13.95
CA ARG A 175 25.97 -3.69 -15.14
C ARG A 175 26.13 -2.67 -16.26
N LYS A 176 25.08 -1.90 -16.54
CA LYS A 176 25.09 -0.87 -17.59
C LYS A 176 26.12 0.22 -17.29
N THR A 177 26.16 0.72 -16.07
CA THR A 177 27.09 1.76 -15.63
C THR A 177 28.54 1.27 -15.69
N LEU A 178 28.82 0.07 -15.18
CA LEU A 178 30.16 -0.51 -15.22
C LEU A 178 30.63 -0.77 -16.66
N ARG A 179 29.76 -1.25 -17.56
CA ARG A 179 30.10 -1.39 -18.99
C ARG A 179 30.41 -0.05 -19.64
N ALA A 180 29.61 0.98 -19.35
CA ALA A 180 29.82 2.33 -19.90
C ALA A 180 31.15 2.95 -19.41
N LEU A 181 31.52 2.74 -18.14
CA LEU A 181 32.80 3.18 -17.58
C LEU A 181 33.97 2.34 -18.10
N GLY A 182 33.79 1.04 -18.28
CA GLY A 182 34.78 0.14 -18.90
C GLY A 182 35.09 0.51 -20.35
N GLN A 183 34.08 0.88 -21.15
CA GLN A 183 34.28 1.39 -22.52
C GLN A 183 35.10 2.69 -22.56
N ARG A 184 35.16 3.45 -21.47
CA ARG A 184 35.99 4.66 -21.32
C ARG A 184 37.40 4.37 -20.78
N GLY A 185 37.73 3.10 -20.52
CA GLY A 185 39.02 2.68 -19.94
C GLY A 185 39.14 2.96 -18.45
N GLU A 186 38.03 3.26 -17.75
CA GLU A 186 38.04 3.67 -16.34
C GLU A 186 37.88 2.49 -15.36
N THR A 187 38.52 1.36 -15.63
CA THR A 187 38.49 0.18 -14.74
C THR A 187 39.86 -0.05 -14.10
N PRO A 188 39.98 -0.21 -12.78
CA PRO A 188 38.91 -0.34 -11.78
C PRO A 188 38.21 0.98 -11.41
N VAL A 189 36.89 0.94 -11.15
CA VAL A 189 36.08 2.14 -10.83
C VAL A 189 36.00 2.33 -9.32
N GLU A 190 36.25 3.54 -8.81
CA GLU A 190 36.00 3.86 -7.39
C GLU A 190 34.49 3.80 -7.07
N ALA A 191 34.10 3.16 -5.96
CA ALA A 191 32.71 2.94 -5.59
C ALA A 191 31.90 4.25 -5.45
N ALA A 192 32.52 5.32 -4.93
CA ALA A 192 31.89 6.63 -4.86
C ALA A 192 31.55 7.19 -6.25
N ARG A 193 32.49 7.09 -7.20
CA ARG A 193 32.30 7.49 -8.60
C ARG A 193 31.26 6.61 -9.30
N LEU A 194 31.27 5.30 -9.01
CA LEU A 194 30.28 4.36 -9.52
C LEU A 194 28.87 4.76 -9.08
N ARG A 195 28.65 4.97 -7.79
CA ARG A 195 27.37 5.41 -7.22
C ARG A 195 26.89 6.72 -7.84
N GLN A 196 27.79 7.71 -7.96
CA GLN A 196 27.48 8.99 -8.59
C GLN A 196 27.09 8.84 -10.07
N THR A 197 27.75 7.92 -10.79
CA THR A 197 27.41 7.65 -12.19
C THR A 197 26.09 6.87 -12.32
N MET A 198 25.76 6.02 -11.35
CA MET A 198 24.46 5.35 -11.32
C MET A 198 23.33 6.35 -11.09
N LEU A 199 23.48 7.26 -10.12
CA LEU A 199 22.51 8.33 -9.87
C LEU A 199 22.34 9.28 -11.06
N SER A 200 23.40 9.58 -11.80
CA SER A 200 23.27 10.41 -13.02
C SER A 200 22.56 9.70 -14.17
N MET A 201 22.57 8.36 -14.20
CA MET A 201 21.81 7.56 -15.15
C MET A 201 20.35 7.34 -14.71
N ASP A 202 20.14 7.16 -13.40
CA ASP A 202 18.84 6.99 -12.78
C ASP A 202 18.84 7.63 -11.36
N PRO A 203 18.25 8.83 -11.21
CA PRO A 203 18.18 9.53 -9.93
C PRO A 203 17.42 8.78 -8.83
N THR A 204 16.61 7.78 -9.20
CA THR A 204 15.79 7.01 -8.23
C THR A 204 16.56 5.85 -7.57
N PHE A 205 17.81 5.62 -7.98
CA PHE A 205 18.63 4.57 -7.41
C PHE A 205 18.88 4.80 -5.91
N ASN A 206 18.42 3.84 -5.10
CA ASN A 206 18.61 3.87 -3.65
C ASN A 206 18.78 2.45 -3.12
N GLU A 207 19.87 2.21 -2.41
CA GLU A 207 20.24 0.90 -1.87
C GLU A 207 19.35 0.47 -0.70
N ALA A 208 18.77 1.44 0.01
CA ALA A 208 17.79 1.18 1.07
C ALA A 208 16.53 0.51 0.52
N SER A 209 16.12 0.85 -0.71
CA SER A 209 15.00 0.20 -1.42
C SER A 209 15.22 -1.31 -1.63
N PHE A 210 16.47 -1.77 -1.55
CA PHE A 210 16.85 -3.17 -1.68
C PHE A 210 17.11 -3.85 -0.33
N GLY A 211 16.98 -3.12 0.79
CA GLY A 211 17.24 -3.60 2.14
C GLY A 211 18.68 -3.41 2.64
N PHE A 212 19.50 -2.57 1.98
CA PHE A 212 20.90 -2.34 2.38
C PHE A 212 21.08 -0.94 2.96
N ARG A 213 21.79 -0.84 4.09
CA ARG A 213 22.07 0.44 4.76
C ARG A 213 23.17 1.23 4.07
N GLN A 214 24.13 0.55 3.43
CA GLN A 214 25.24 1.19 2.72
C GLN A 214 25.42 0.61 1.31
N PHE A 215 25.90 1.44 0.38
CA PHE A 215 26.24 1.02 -0.99
C PHE A 215 27.27 -0.11 -1.02
N LYS A 216 28.22 -0.09 -0.07
CA LYS A 216 29.22 -1.16 0.09
C LYS A 216 28.56 -2.51 0.35
N ASP A 217 27.55 -2.55 1.23
CA ASP A 217 26.83 -3.79 1.57
C ASP A 217 26.07 -4.33 0.37
N TRP A 218 25.43 -3.43 -0.39
CA TRP A 218 24.74 -3.80 -1.62
C TRP A 218 25.70 -4.35 -2.68
N LEU A 219 26.85 -3.71 -2.88
CA LEU A 219 27.87 -4.21 -3.80
C LEU A 219 28.42 -5.58 -3.37
N ALA A 220 28.64 -5.79 -2.07
CA ALA A 220 29.10 -7.06 -1.53
C ALA A 220 28.08 -8.19 -1.75
N ALA A 221 26.78 -7.89 -1.64
CA ALA A 221 25.71 -8.84 -1.94
C ALA A 221 25.55 -9.16 -3.44
N ASN A 222 26.22 -8.42 -4.34
CA ASN A 222 26.22 -8.66 -5.79
C ASN A 222 27.59 -9.14 -6.29
N GLU A 223 28.28 -9.97 -5.49
CA GLU A 223 29.58 -10.56 -5.84
C GLU A 223 29.54 -11.43 -7.11
N ASP A 224 28.36 -11.87 -7.54
CA ASP A 224 28.15 -12.55 -8.81
C ASP A 224 28.38 -11.63 -10.02
N LEU A 225 28.24 -10.31 -9.83
CA LEU A 225 28.39 -9.30 -10.87
C LEU A 225 29.71 -8.53 -10.78
N VAL A 226 30.19 -8.29 -9.57
CA VAL A 226 31.32 -7.40 -9.33
C VAL A 226 32.36 -8.03 -8.41
N SER A 227 33.61 -7.61 -8.57
CA SER A 227 34.67 -7.88 -7.60
C SER A 227 35.08 -6.58 -6.93
N LEU A 228 35.24 -6.65 -5.61
CA LEU A 228 35.60 -5.53 -4.75
C LEU A 228 37.08 -5.60 -4.39
N ARG A 229 37.78 -4.46 -4.51
CA ARG A 229 39.18 -4.30 -4.08
C ARG A 229 39.28 -3.08 -3.18
N GLU A 230 39.87 -3.25 -2.01
CA GLU A 230 40.14 -2.14 -1.10
C GLU A 230 41.60 -1.73 -1.24
N GLN A 231 41.85 -0.48 -1.62
CA GLN A 231 43.18 0.10 -1.76
C GLN A 231 43.16 1.51 -1.18
N ASP A 232 44.10 1.82 -0.28
CA ASP A 232 44.25 3.14 0.35
C ASP A 232 42.96 3.69 0.99
N LEU A 233 42.23 2.84 1.72
CA LEU A 233 40.92 3.15 2.34
C LEU A 233 39.82 3.54 1.33
N ARG A 234 40.02 3.24 0.04
CA ARG A 234 39.03 3.42 -1.02
C ARG A 234 38.58 2.07 -1.56
N LEU A 235 37.28 1.98 -1.84
CA LEU A 235 36.65 0.80 -2.41
C LEU A 235 36.62 0.92 -3.93
N TYR A 236 37.21 -0.04 -4.63
CA TYR A 236 37.22 -0.15 -6.08
C TYR A 236 36.40 -1.35 -6.54
N VAL A 237 35.70 -1.19 -7.67
CA VAL A 237 34.74 -2.14 -8.23
C VAL A 237 35.15 -2.49 -9.66
N VAL A 238 35.20 -3.79 -9.95
CA VAL A 238 35.47 -4.32 -11.30
C VAL A 238 34.35 -5.27 -11.71
N LEU A 239 33.82 -5.11 -12.92
CA LEU A 239 32.81 -6.00 -13.48
C LEU A 239 33.42 -7.40 -13.69
N ARG A 240 32.75 -8.44 -13.20
CA ARG A 240 33.06 -9.82 -13.57
C ARG A 240 32.39 -10.10 -14.91
N GLU A 241 33.18 -10.24 -15.97
CA GLU A 241 32.65 -10.71 -17.25
C GLU A 241 32.24 -12.18 -17.09
N ALA A 242 30.93 -12.45 -17.16
CA ALA A 242 30.45 -13.80 -17.35
C ALA A 242 30.91 -14.26 -18.74
N GLN A 243 31.71 -15.32 -18.82
CA GLN A 243 31.90 -16.05 -20.07
C GLN A 243 30.51 -16.36 -20.63
N GLU A 244 30.23 -15.84 -21.83
CA GLU A 244 29.05 -16.22 -22.60
C GLU A 244 29.02 -17.74 -22.68
N ARG A 245 28.03 -18.35 -22.03
CA ARG A 245 27.76 -19.78 -22.17
C ARG A 245 27.26 -19.99 -23.59
N GLU A 246 28.18 -20.35 -24.49
CA GLU A 246 27.86 -21.04 -25.73
C GLU A 246 26.91 -22.21 -25.39
N ILE A 247 25.69 -22.15 -25.92
CA ILE A 247 24.81 -23.31 -25.96
C ILE A 247 25.45 -24.30 -26.93
N LYS A 248 26.08 -25.35 -26.41
CA LYS A 248 26.46 -26.55 -27.17
C LYS A 248 25.68 -27.77 -26.68
N PRO A 249 25.37 -28.73 -27.58
CA PRO A 249 24.25 -29.64 -27.42
C PRO A 249 24.52 -30.76 -26.42
N LEU A 250 23.44 -31.25 -25.82
CA LEU A 250 23.39 -32.38 -24.89
C LEU A 250 24.07 -33.63 -25.46
N THR A 251 25.08 -34.14 -24.75
CA THR A 251 25.45 -35.56 -24.80
C THR A 251 25.58 -36.12 -23.38
N ALA A 252 24.91 -37.25 -23.19
CA ALA A 252 24.72 -37.96 -21.94
C ALA A 252 25.99 -38.57 -21.33
N LYS A 253 26.06 -38.65 -19.98
CA LYS A 253 26.33 -39.86 -19.18
C LYS A 253 26.37 -39.60 -17.65
N SER A 254 25.40 -40.21 -16.96
CA SER A 254 25.45 -41.12 -15.77
C SER A 254 26.19 -40.71 -14.45
N PRO A 255 26.03 -41.45 -13.33
CA PRO A 255 25.29 -41.00 -12.15
C PRO A 255 26.19 -40.76 -10.93
N VAL A 256 25.77 -39.88 -10.02
CA VAL A 256 26.45 -39.63 -8.73
C VAL A 256 25.84 -40.55 -7.65
N PRO A 257 26.64 -41.21 -6.79
CA PRO A 257 26.16 -42.11 -5.74
C PRO A 257 25.42 -41.36 -4.61
N PRO A 258 24.56 -42.05 -3.83
CA PRO A 258 23.73 -41.40 -2.83
C PRO A 258 24.58 -41.01 -1.61
N ALA A 259 24.58 -39.72 -1.27
CA ALA A 259 25.05 -39.26 0.02
C ALA A 259 23.96 -39.54 1.06
N THR A 260 24.30 -40.33 2.08
CA THR A 260 23.48 -40.59 3.25
C THR A 260 23.22 -39.27 4.00
N PRO A 261 21.96 -38.85 4.23
CA PRO A 261 21.69 -37.68 5.05
C PRO A 261 21.94 -38.02 6.53
N ALA A 262 22.72 -37.18 7.19
CA ALA A 262 22.79 -37.13 8.65
C ALA A 262 21.43 -36.70 9.23
N PRO A 263 21.10 -37.06 10.48
CA PRO A 263 19.76 -36.90 11.02
C PRO A 263 19.35 -35.43 11.10
N LEU A 264 18.15 -35.13 10.58
CA LEU A 264 17.47 -33.85 10.69
C LEU A 264 17.18 -33.53 12.16
N ALA A 265 17.75 -32.45 12.66
CA ALA A 265 17.14 -31.68 13.75
C ALA A 265 16.14 -30.69 13.12
N ASP A 266 14.98 -30.57 13.74
CA ASP A 266 13.75 -29.98 13.22
C ASP A 266 13.91 -28.66 12.45
N SER A 267 13.53 -28.72 11.18
CA SER A 267 13.18 -27.53 10.41
C SER A 267 11.77 -27.10 10.84
N PRO A 268 11.49 -25.81 11.14
CA PRO A 268 10.10 -25.40 11.36
C PRO A 268 9.28 -25.79 10.13
N THR A 269 8.14 -26.43 10.35
CA THR A 269 7.30 -26.96 9.26
C THR A 269 6.98 -25.86 8.24
N GLY A 270 6.60 -26.25 7.02
CA GLY A 270 6.17 -25.28 6.00
C GLY A 270 5.03 -24.37 6.47
N LEU A 271 4.19 -24.83 7.40
CA LEU A 271 3.02 -24.13 7.92
C LEU A 271 3.39 -23.00 8.88
N ALA A 272 4.29 -23.21 9.87
CA ALA A 272 4.76 -22.12 10.75
C ALA A 272 5.30 -20.92 9.97
N ARG A 273 6.05 -21.19 8.89
CA ARG A 273 6.59 -20.12 8.04
C ARG A 273 5.46 -19.35 7.36
N GLN A 274 4.45 -20.04 6.84
CA GLN A 274 3.28 -19.42 6.19
C GLN A 274 2.46 -18.60 7.18
N TYR A 275 2.22 -19.11 8.40
CA TYR A 275 1.51 -18.37 9.46
C TYR A 275 2.21 -17.06 9.81
N ARG A 276 3.53 -17.12 10.07
CA ARG A 276 4.32 -15.90 10.36
C ARG A 276 4.29 -14.90 9.22
N GLN A 277 4.27 -15.36 7.97
CA GLN A 277 4.20 -14.50 6.80
C GLN A 277 2.84 -13.79 6.68
N ILE A 278 1.73 -14.46 7.03
CA ILE A 278 0.40 -13.82 7.10
C ILE A 278 0.38 -12.78 8.23
N PHE A 279 0.85 -13.13 9.42
CA PHE A 279 0.80 -12.23 10.57
C PHE A 279 1.70 -11.00 10.40
N SER A 280 2.86 -11.13 9.73
CA SER A 280 3.72 -10.00 9.42
C SER A 280 3.08 -9.05 8.40
N ARG A 281 2.46 -9.58 7.34
CA ARG A 281 1.72 -8.78 6.34
C ARG A 281 0.57 -8.00 6.97
N LEU A 282 -0.16 -8.62 7.89
CA LEU A 282 -1.30 -8.00 8.58
C LEU A 282 -0.90 -7.02 9.69
N LYS A 283 0.41 -6.82 9.91
CA LYS A 283 0.99 -6.07 11.04
C LYS A 283 0.50 -6.57 12.42
N MET A 284 0.06 -7.83 12.50
CA MET A 284 -0.48 -8.42 13.74
C MET A 284 0.61 -8.95 14.67
N ALA A 285 1.86 -9.06 14.19
CA ALA A 285 3.03 -9.48 14.97
C ALA A 285 3.80 -8.32 15.63
N ALA A 286 3.23 -7.11 15.68
CA ALA A 286 3.92 -5.90 16.14
C ALA A 286 4.22 -5.89 17.65
N ALA A 287 3.54 -6.72 18.44
CA ALA A 287 3.75 -6.86 19.88
C ALA A 287 3.78 -8.33 20.28
N ASP A 288 4.60 -8.66 21.28
CA ASP A 288 4.61 -9.99 21.89
C ASP A 288 3.27 -10.28 22.60
N PHE A 289 3.03 -11.56 22.89
CA PHE A 289 1.77 -12.03 23.49
C PHE A 289 1.39 -11.29 24.78
N SER A 290 2.36 -11.05 25.66
CA SER A 290 2.09 -10.43 26.97
C SER A 290 1.70 -8.96 26.80
N THR A 291 2.52 -8.20 26.05
CA THR A 291 2.25 -6.80 25.73
C THR A 291 0.91 -6.62 25.05
N ARG A 292 0.61 -7.47 24.06
CA ARG A 292 -0.65 -7.41 23.32
C ARG A 292 -1.87 -7.59 24.21
N ARG A 293 -1.85 -8.61 25.08
CA ARG A 293 -2.95 -8.85 26.01
C ARG A 293 -3.11 -7.73 27.02
N ASP A 294 -2.02 -7.22 27.58
CA ASP A 294 -2.08 -6.11 28.52
C ASP A 294 -2.75 -4.88 27.90
N VAL A 295 -2.34 -4.51 26.68
CA VAL A 295 -2.94 -3.39 25.96
C VAL A 295 -4.42 -3.65 25.65
N LEU A 296 -4.80 -4.85 25.21
CA LEU A 296 -6.21 -5.18 24.96
C LEU A 296 -7.06 -5.10 26.24
N ARG A 297 -6.53 -5.54 27.38
CA ARG A 297 -7.21 -5.42 28.68
C ARG A 297 -7.37 -3.98 29.11
N ASP A 298 -6.33 -3.17 28.95
CA ASP A 298 -6.40 -1.75 29.27
C ASP A 298 -7.40 -1.02 28.36
N ILE A 299 -7.43 -1.33 27.05
CA ILE A 299 -8.47 -0.84 26.14
C ILE A 299 -9.87 -1.24 26.63
N TYR A 300 -10.07 -2.52 26.98
CA TYR A 300 -11.36 -2.98 27.50
C TYR A 300 -11.77 -2.23 28.76
N ARG A 301 -10.85 -2.05 29.71
CA ARG A 301 -11.12 -1.33 30.97
C ARG A 301 -11.55 0.11 30.71
N GLU A 302 -10.81 0.85 29.89
CA GLU A 302 -11.16 2.23 29.55
C GLU A 302 -12.53 2.33 28.88
N LEU A 303 -12.85 1.45 27.93
CA LEU A 303 -14.15 1.49 27.23
C LEU A 303 -15.31 0.96 28.08
N SER A 304 -15.03 0.08 29.04
CA SER A 304 -16.02 -0.43 30.00
C SER A 304 -16.34 0.60 31.07
N ASP A 305 -15.34 1.30 31.59
CA ASP A 305 -15.50 2.29 32.66
C ASP A 305 -16.02 3.63 32.10
N HIS A 306 -15.64 3.98 30.86
CA HIS A 306 -15.94 5.25 30.20
C HIS A 306 -16.57 5.07 28.80
N PRO A 307 -17.77 4.45 28.69
CA PRO A 307 -18.37 4.11 27.41
C PRO A 307 -18.75 5.36 26.59
N GLY A 308 -18.07 5.56 25.46
CA GLY A 308 -18.33 6.68 24.55
C GLY A 308 -17.70 8.02 24.95
N GLU A 309 -16.90 8.06 26.03
CA GLU A 309 -16.17 9.28 26.41
C GLU A 309 -14.92 9.48 25.55
N TYR A 310 -14.32 8.38 25.10
CA TYR A 310 -13.13 8.40 24.27
C TYR A 310 -13.45 8.28 22.79
N THR A 311 -12.63 8.95 21.98
CA THR A 311 -12.39 8.60 20.58
C THR A 311 -11.24 7.59 20.48
N THR A 312 -11.05 6.96 19.32
CA THR A 312 -9.90 6.06 19.14
C THR A 312 -8.58 6.80 19.37
N ASP A 313 -8.41 8.00 18.81
CA ASP A 313 -7.16 8.74 18.94
C ASP A 313 -6.88 9.19 20.38
N SER A 314 -7.90 9.73 21.06
CA SER A 314 -7.76 10.17 22.45
C SER A 314 -7.48 9.01 23.41
N LEU A 315 -8.09 7.84 23.18
CA LEU A 315 -7.84 6.65 23.99
C LEU A 315 -6.39 6.17 23.83
N LEU A 316 -5.92 6.06 22.59
CA LEU A 316 -4.55 5.59 22.32
C LEU A 316 -3.50 6.57 22.85
N GLU A 317 -3.77 7.88 22.80
CA GLU A 317 -2.90 8.89 23.40
C GLU A 317 -2.86 8.76 24.93
N THR A 318 -4.03 8.63 25.57
CA THR A 318 -4.14 8.45 27.03
C THR A 318 -3.39 7.21 27.51
N LEU A 319 -3.51 6.10 26.78
CA LEU A 319 -2.78 4.86 27.08
C LEU A 319 -1.27 5.04 26.86
N ARG A 320 -0.85 5.72 25.79
CA ARG A 320 0.57 6.01 25.52
C ARG A 320 1.21 6.78 26.68
N GLU A 321 0.58 7.87 27.10
CA GLU A 321 1.06 8.70 28.22
C GLU A 321 1.13 7.89 29.52
N ARG A 322 0.12 7.06 29.80
CA ARG A 322 0.11 6.17 30.97
C ARG A 322 1.28 5.20 30.96
N TYR A 323 1.57 4.57 29.81
CA TYR A 323 2.68 3.64 29.69
C TYR A 323 4.03 4.34 29.82
N GLU A 324 4.18 5.52 29.23
CA GLU A 324 5.38 6.35 29.35
C GLU A 324 5.68 6.70 30.81
N GLN A 325 4.65 7.10 31.58
CA GLN A 325 4.78 7.37 33.02
C GLN A 325 5.17 6.13 33.84
N GLN A 326 4.74 4.94 33.41
CA GLN A 326 5.09 3.66 34.03
C GLN A 326 6.46 3.12 33.57
N GLY A 327 7.15 3.81 32.65
CA GLY A 327 8.43 3.39 32.11
C GLY A 327 8.35 2.32 31.01
N PHE A 328 7.17 2.09 30.43
CA PHE A 328 6.99 1.19 29.30
C PHE A 328 7.05 1.94 27.97
N GLY A 329 7.99 1.58 27.10
CA GLY A 329 8.14 2.17 25.75
C GLY A 329 7.14 1.64 24.73
N ARG A 330 5.82 1.85 24.95
CA ARG A 330 4.75 1.44 24.03
C ARG A 330 4.38 2.60 23.11
N SER A 331 4.82 2.56 21.84
CA SER A 331 4.56 3.64 20.88
C SER A 331 3.09 3.72 20.45
N LYS A 332 2.62 4.91 20.06
CA LYS A 332 1.26 5.11 19.53
C LYS A 332 0.96 4.19 18.35
N THR A 333 1.95 3.96 17.49
CA THR A 333 1.89 3.05 16.35
C THR A 333 1.64 1.60 16.77
N MET A 334 2.31 1.12 17.83
CA MET A 334 2.05 -0.21 18.39
C MET A 334 0.64 -0.33 18.95
N LEU A 335 0.21 0.66 19.74
CA LEU A 335 -1.15 0.68 20.31
C LEU A 335 -2.22 0.69 19.20
N ARG A 336 -1.98 1.45 18.13
CA ARG A 336 -2.84 1.49 16.94
C ARG A 336 -2.91 0.14 16.22
N HIS A 337 -1.81 -0.59 16.09
CA HIS A 337 -1.84 -1.94 15.51
C HIS A 337 -2.64 -2.92 16.38
N ILE A 338 -2.51 -2.85 17.71
CA ILE A 338 -3.30 -3.68 18.63
C ILE A 338 -4.79 -3.32 18.57
N TRP A 339 -5.11 -2.02 18.52
CA TRP A 339 -6.46 -1.53 18.30
C TRP A 339 -7.07 -2.08 17.00
N GLN A 340 -6.33 -2.03 15.90
CA GLN A 340 -6.79 -2.53 14.61
C GLN A 340 -7.20 -4.01 14.64
N MET A 341 -6.65 -4.82 15.55
CA MET A 341 -7.08 -6.21 15.72
C MET A 341 -8.53 -6.30 16.19
N GLY A 342 -8.86 -5.59 17.28
CA GLY A 342 -10.24 -5.51 17.78
C GLY A 342 -11.18 -4.93 16.73
N PHE A 343 -10.73 -3.89 16.01
CA PHE A 343 -11.52 -3.24 14.97
C PHE A 343 -11.90 -4.20 13.83
N ARG A 344 -10.93 -4.94 13.27
CA ARG A 344 -11.18 -5.93 12.22
C ARG A 344 -12.14 -7.03 12.64
N GLN A 345 -12.12 -7.38 13.92
CA GLN A 345 -13.02 -8.37 14.50
C GLN A 345 -14.32 -7.77 15.03
N ARG A 346 -14.61 -6.51 14.71
CA ARG A 346 -15.84 -5.80 15.12
C ARG A 346 -16.04 -5.82 16.63
N ALA A 347 -14.95 -5.65 17.38
CA ALA A 347 -14.97 -5.60 18.84
C ALA A 347 -15.42 -4.23 19.38
N PHE A 348 -15.56 -3.23 18.51
CA PHE A 348 -15.93 -1.86 18.85
C PHE A 348 -17.24 -1.45 18.21
N GLY A 349 -18.03 -0.65 18.94
CA GLY A 349 -19.22 0.04 18.45
C GLY A 349 -18.96 1.54 18.28
N TYR A 350 -19.62 2.15 17.31
CA TYR A 350 -19.52 3.59 17.00
C TYR A 350 -20.90 4.29 16.95
N GLY A 351 -21.93 3.64 17.50
CA GLY A 351 -23.32 4.08 17.42
C GLY A 351 -23.79 4.20 15.97
N ASP A 352 -24.51 5.28 15.66
CA ASP A 352 -24.99 5.59 14.29
C ASP A 352 -23.93 6.26 13.41
N GLN A 353 -22.74 6.55 13.97
CA GLN A 353 -21.67 7.23 13.26
C GLN A 353 -20.75 6.22 12.55
N PRO A 354 -20.15 6.60 11.40
CA PRO A 354 -19.12 5.77 10.79
C PRO A 354 -17.91 5.65 11.72
N ALA A 355 -17.25 4.50 11.66
CA ALA A 355 -16.03 4.29 12.42
C ALA A 355 -14.93 5.23 11.93
N SER A 356 -14.40 6.05 12.83
CA SER A 356 -13.30 6.96 12.56
C SER A 356 -12.46 7.14 13.82
N VAL A 357 -11.22 7.59 13.65
CA VAL A 357 -10.32 7.85 14.76
C VAL A 357 -10.85 8.92 15.72
N ARG A 358 -11.76 9.78 15.25
CA ARG A 358 -12.37 10.89 15.99
C ARG A 358 -13.81 10.61 16.45
N THR A 359 -14.34 9.43 16.14
CA THR A 359 -15.70 9.06 16.54
C THR A 359 -15.66 8.45 17.94
N PRO A 360 -16.59 8.83 18.84
CA PRO A 360 -16.76 8.17 20.12
C PRO A 360 -16.88 6.66 19.96
N VAL A 361 -16.24 5.91 20.85
CA VAL A 361 -16.15 4.45 20.74
C VAL A 361 -16.69 3.76 21.98
N TRP A 362 -17.39 2.66 21.74
CA TRP A 362 -17.94 1.74 22.74
C TRP A 362 -17.38 0.34 22.50
N LEU A 363 -17.50 -0.53 23.51
CA LEU A 363 -17.43 -1.97 23.27
C LEU A 363 -18.61 -2.41 22.40
N ALA A 364 -18.41 -3.43 21.58
CA ALA A 364 -19.52 -4.03 20.85
C ALA A 364 -20.60 -4.56 21.84
N PRO A 365 -21.91 -4.40 21.54
CA PRO A 365 -22.97 -4.72 22.51
C PRO A 365 -23.01 -6.17 22.97
N ASP A 366 -22.43 -7.09 22.17
CA ASP A 366 -22.34 -8.52 22.43
C ASP A 366 -21.04 -8.93 23.16
N ILE A 367 -20.26 -7.96 23.64
CA ILE A 367 -19.09 -8.19 24.49
C ILE A 367 -19.47 -7.93 25.94
N ASP A 368 -19.50 -9.00 26.73
CA ASP A 368 -19.96 -8.99 28.12
C ASP A 368 -18.83 -9.05 29.16
N SER A 369 -17.58 -9.25 28.72
CA SER A 369 -16.46 -9.50 29.60
C SER A 369 -15.12 -9.17 28.93
N GLU A 370 -14.11 -8.85 29.76
CA GLU A 370 -12.73 -8.62 29.31
C GLU A 370 -12.21 -9.82 28.50
N SER A 371 -12.51 -11.03 28.97
CA SER A 371 -12.09 -12.26 28.29
C SER A 371 -12.78 -12.43 26.93
N ALA A 372 -14.05 -12.05 26.79
CA ALA A 372 -14.75 -12.07 25.50
C ALA A 372 -14.15 -11.04 24.54
N PHE A 373 -13.83 -9.83 25.01
CA PHE A 373 -13.17 -8.80 24.21
C PHE A 373 -11.81 -9.26 23.68
N VAL A 374 -10.95 -9.77 24.56
CA VAL A 374 -9.61 -10.24 24.19
C VAL A 374 -9.71 -11.41 23.19
N ARG A 375 -10.57 -12.40 23.45
CA ARG A 375 -10.78 -13.51 22.50
C ARG A 375 -11.28 -13.01 21.15
N ARG A 376 -12.23 -12.06 21.12
CA ARG A 376 -12.73 -11.46 19.88
C ARG A 376 -11.63 -10.74 19.10
N ALA A 377 -10.80 -9.95 19.77
CA ALA A 377 -9.70 -9.26 19.11
C ALA A 377 -8.64 -10.26 18.57
N GLU A 378 -8.29 -11.28 19.35
CA GLU A 378 -7.29 -12.28 18.97
C GLU A 378 -7.80 -13.33 17.97
N SER A 379 -9.12 -13.54 17.85
CA SER A 379 -9.67 -14.48 16.86
C SER A 379 -9.36 -14.08 15.42
N GLY A 380 -9.00 -12.81 15.19
CA GLY A 380 -8.48 -12.33 13.92
C GLY A 380 -7.23 -13.07 13.42
N PHE A 381 -6.40 -13.64 14.32
CA PHE A 381 -5.24 -14.42 13.90
C PHE A 381 -5.67 -15.71 13.21
N VAL A 382 -6.54 -16.49 13.86
CA VAL A 382 -7.02 -17.76 13.28
C VAL A 382 -7.95 -17.51 12.09
N TYR A 383 -8.74 -16.43 12.12
CA TYR A 383 -9.54 -16.00 10.98
C TYR A 383 -8.65 -15.71 9.76
N ALA A 384 -7.53 -15.01 9.93
CA ALA A 384 -6.62 -14.69 8.82
C ALA A 384 -6.04 -15.96 8.15
N ILE A 385 -5.72 -16.98 8.93
CA ILE A 385 -5.23 -18.27 8.41
C ILE A 385 -6.31 -18.97 7.58
N ILE A 386 -7.53 -19.06 8.12
CA ILE A 386 -8.67 -19.69 7.42
C ILE A 386 -9.08 -18.90 6.19
N HIS A 387 -9.06 -17.57 6.29
CA HIS A 387 -9.37 -16.66 5.19
C HIS A 387 -8.33 -16.77 4.06
N ALA A 388 -7.07 -17.03 4.40
CA ALA A 388 -6.04 -17.38 3.42
C ALA A 388 -6.22 -18.78 2.82
N GLY A 389 -7.09 -19.63 3.38
CA GLY A 389 -7.33 -21.00 2.94
C GLY A 389 -6.23 -21.98 3.37
N LEU A 390 -5.46 -21.64 4.41
CA LEU A 390 -4.44 -22.53 4.96
C LEU A 390 -5.05 -23.51 5.97
N GLU A 391 -4.41 -24.67 6.11
CA GLU A 391 -4.76 -25.64 7.15
C GLU A 391 -4.48 -25.05 8.53
N VAL A 392 -5.32 -25.38 9.52
CA VAL A 392 -5.24 -24.91 10.89
C VAL A 392 -4.59 -25.99 11.76
N ASN A 393 -3.35 -25.76 12.21
CA ASN A 393 -2.67 -26.57 13.21
C ASN A 393 -2.68 -25.85 14.55
N LEU A 394 -3.37 -26.41 15.55
CA LEU A 394 -3.58 -25.77 16.85
C LEU A 394 -2.28 -25.58 17.64
N GLU A 395 -1.43 -26.61 17.71
CA GLU A 395 -0.17 -26.59 18.47
C GLU A 395 0.82 -25.58 17.89
N GLU A 396 0.93 -25.53 16.56
CA GLU A 396 1.83 -24.60 15.87
C GLU A 396 1.35 -23.15 15.97
N LEU A 397 0.03 -22.92 15.93
CA LEU A 397 -0.55 -21.61 16.21
C LEU A 397 -0.36 -21.19 17.66
N ALA A 398 -0.52 -22.11 18.62
CA ALA A 398 -0.28 -21.85 20.04
C ALA A 398 1.20 -21.48 20.28
N ALA A 399 2.13 -22.25 19.71
CA ALA A 399 3.56 -21.96 19.76
C ALA A 399 3.92 -20.60 19.15
N ILE A 400 3.22 -20.13 18.13
CA ILE A 400 3.51 -18.82 17.50
C ILE A 400 2.83 -17.66 18.23
N LEU A 401 1.56 -17.82 18.63
CA LEU A 401 0.75 -16.72 19.16
C LEU A 401 0.89 -16.54 20.67
N VAL A 402 1.09 -17.64 21.38
CA VAL A 402 1.14 -17.73 22.85
C VAL A 402 2.56 -18.03 23.34
N ASN A 403 3.45 -18.45 22.43
CA ASN A 403 4.79 -18.95 22.76
C ASN A 403 4.77 -20.21 23.66
N ASP A 404 3.71 -21.00 23.55
CA ASP A 404 3.47 -22.23 24.30
C ASP A 404 2.59 -23.17 23.46
N ALA A 405 3.14 -24.31 23.05
CA ALA A 405 2.45 -25.27 22.19
C ALA A 405 1.33 -26.02 22.93
N ASP A 406 1.42 -26.12 24.26
CA ASP A 406 0.44 -26.82 25.09
C ASP A 406 -0.87 -26.02 25.25
N GLN A 407 -0.89 -24.76 24.80
CA GLN A 407 -2.05 -23.87 24.83
C GLN A 407 -2.96 -24.04 23.59
N ALA A 408 -3.00 -25.24 23.00
CA ALA A 408 -3.87 -25.56 21.86
C ALA A 408 -5.36 -25.30 22.16
N ASP A 409 -5.79 -25.54 23.39
CA ASP A 409 -7.15 -25.25 23.86
C ASP A 409 -7.51 -23.77 23.69
N TYR A 410 -6.56 -22.86 23.90
CA TYR A 410 -6.80 -21.43 23.70
C TYR A 410 -7.12 -21.12 22.24
N ILE A 411 -6.35 -21.67 21.30
CA ILE A 411 -6.59 -21.53 19.86
C ILE A 411 -7.97 -22.08 19.49
N GLN A 412 -8.37 -23.20 20.09
CA GLN A 412 -9.71 -23.75 19.90
C GLN A 412 -10.81 -22.79 20.38
N THR A 413 -10.61 -22.06 21.49
CA THR A 413 -11.59 -21.05 21.92
C THR A 413 -11.75 -19.90 20.93
N LEU A 414 -10.67 -19.52 20.23
CA LEU A 414 -10.71 -18.49 19.18
C LEU A 414 -11.50 -18.98 17.95
N LEU A 415 -11.34 -20.25 17.58
CA LEU A 415 -12.10 -20.87 16.48
C LEU A 415 -13.59 -20.96 16.81
N ASN A 416 -13.93 -21.40 18.02
CA ASN A 416 -15.32 -21.49 18.47
C ASN A 416 -16.01 -20.11 18.47
N GLU A 417 -15.29 -19.04 18.79
CA GLU A 417 -15.79 -17.66 18.74
C GLU A 417 -16.19 -17.24 17.31
N LEU A 418 -15.35 -17.58 16.32
CA LEU A 418 -15.62 -17.31 14.91
C LEU A 418 -16.79 -18.14 14.37
N GLU A 419 -16.87 -19.42 14.74
CA GLU A 419 -17.98 -20.30 14.37
C GLU A 419 -19.30 -19.81 14.94
N THR A 420 -19.32 -19.39 16.21
CA THR A 420 -20.52 -18.84 16.86
C THR A 420 -21.04 -17.60 16.13
N ARG A 421 -20.13 -16.81 15.53
CA ARG A 421 -20.46 -15.63 14.72
C ARG A 421 -20.73 -15.95 13.25
N GLY A 422 -20.67 -17.23 12.86
CA GLY A 422 -20.85 -17.68 11.48
C GLY A 422 -19.77 -17.17 10.52
N LEU A 423 -18.59 -16.77 11.02
CA LEU A 423 -17.48 -16.28 10.20
C LEU A 423 -16.68 -17.41 9.56
N ILE A 424 -16.75 -18.61 10.12
CA ILE A 424 -16.14 -19.85 9.63
C ILE A 424 -17.11 -21.01 9.86
N VAL A 425 -16.84 -22.13 9.19
CA VAL A 425 -17.54 -23.40 9.40
C VAL A 425 -16.51 -24.54 9.53
N SER A 426 -16.75 -25.47 10.45
CA SER A 426 -15.99 -26.72 10.55
C SER A 426 -16.70 -27.86 9.81
N GLU A 427 -15.97 -28.53 8.93
CA GLU A 427 -16.41 -29.76 8.26
C GLU A 427 -15.29 -30.79 8.31
N ASN A 428 -15.59 -31.99 8.80
CA ASN A 428 -14.64 -33.11 8.89
C ASN A 428 -13.30 -32.76 9.60
N GLY A 429 -13.34 -31.87 10.60
CA GLY A 429 -12.15 -31.45 11.33
C GLY A 429 -11.32 -30.36 10.64
N HIS A 430 -11.81 -29.79 9.53
CA HIS A 430 -11.18 -28.66 8.85
C HIS A 430 -12.05 -27.41 8.93
N TYR A 431 -11.42 -26.26 9.14
CA TYR A 431 -12.08 -24.96 9.16
C TYR A 431 -11.98 -24.28 7.79
N ARG A 432 -13.09 -23.70 7.34
CA ARG A 432 -13.18 -22.98 6.07
C ARG A 432 -14.09 -21.77 6.17
N LEU A 433 -14.00 -20.85 5.21
CA LEU A 433 -14.96 -19.75 5.09
C LEU A 433 -16.36 -20.29 4.74
N PRO A 434 -17.44 -19.62 5.16
CA PRO A 434 -18.81 -19.97 4.80
C PRO A 434 -19.01 -19.94 3.29
N GLY A 435 -19.71 -20.94 2.76
CA GLY A 435 -19.90 -21.16 1.32
C GLY A 435 -20.05 -22.65 1.02
N HIS A 436 -20.35 -22.98 -0.24
CA HIS A 436 -20.52 -24.38 -0.67
C HIS A 436 -19.43 -24.83 -1.66
N SER A 437 -18.66 -23.89 -2.23
CA SER A 437 -17.56 -24.18 -3.15
C SER A 437 -16.18 -24.13 -2.48
N ALA A 438 -15.17 -24.71 -3.15
CA ALA A 438 -13.76 -24.66 -2.71
C ALA A 438 -13.17 -23.24 -2.72
N ILE A 439 -13.80 -22.31 -3.44
CA ILE A 439 -13.40 -20.89 -3.54
C ILE A 439 -14.62 -20.05 -3.16
N PRO A 440 -14.86 -19.86 -1.84
CA PRO A 440 -16.18 -19.47 -1.34
C PRO A 440 -16.69 -18.10 -1.83
N PHE A 441 -15.79 -17.16 -2.12
CA PHE A 441 -16.18 -15.85 -2.65
C PHE A 441 -16.79 -15.93 -4.06
N CYS A 442 -16.55 -17.01 -4.82
CA CYS A 442 -17.20 -17.21 -6.13
C CYS A 442 -18.67 -17.60 -6.05
N ASP A 443 -19.18 -17.95 -4.86
CA ASP A 443 -20.61 -18.21 -4.66
C ASP A 443 -21.44 -16.91 -4.78
N HIS A 444 -20.80 -15.75 -4.57
CA HIS A 444 -21.43 -14.44 -4.63
C HIS A 444 -21.93 -14.13 -6.06
N PRO A 445 -23.21 -13.71 -6.24
CA PRO A 445 -23.80 -13.49 -7.56
C PRO A 445 -22.98 -12.58 -8.49
N ALA A 446 -22.39 -11.51 -7.95
CA ALA A 446 -21.58 -10.56 -8.72
C ALA A 446 -20.23 -11.14 -9.23
N LEU A 447 -19.73 -12.23 -8.65
CA LEU A 447 -18.48 -12.88 -9.09
C LEU A 447 -18.70 -14.09 -10.01
N ARG A 448 -19.91 -14.67 -10.02
CA ARG A 448 -20.24 -15.84 -10.85
C ARG A 448 -19.83 -15.71 -12.32
N PRO A 449 -20.05 -14.58 -13.02
CA PRO A 449 -19.62 -14.45 -14.41
C PRO A 449 -18.10 -14.61 -14.58
N ILE A 450 -17.32 -13.94 -13.71
CA ILE A 450 -15.86 -13.98 -13.75
C ILE A 450 -15.32 -15.36 -13.37
N CYS A 451 -15.91 -16.00 -12.36
CA CYS A 451 -15.48 -17.34 -11.96
C CYS A 451 -15.76 -18.38 -13.07
N ARG A 452 -16.89 -18.27 -13.78
CA ARG A 452 -17.17 -19.10 -14.97
C ARG A 452 -16.16 -18.86 -16.09
N GLU A 453 -15.79 -17.61 -16.35
CA GLU A 453 -14.77 -17.28 -17.35
C GLU A 453 -13.43 -17.92 -17.00
N ILE A 454 -13.02 -17.87 -15.73
CA ILE A 454 -11.78 -18.50 -15.25
C ILE A 454 -11.85 -20.02 -15.45
N GLU A 455 -12.92 -20.67 -14.99
CA GLU A 455 -13.10 -22.13 -15.11
C GLU A 455 -13.06 -22.63 -16.55
N GLN A 456 -13.58 -21.86 -17.51
CA GLN A 456 -13.60 -22.20 -18.93
C GLN A 456 -12.23 -22.11 -19.61
N VAL A 457 -11.23 -21.52 -18.96
CA VAL A 457 -9.87 -21.41 -19.52
C VAL A 457 -9.24 -22.80 -19.59
N GLN A 458 -8.93 -23.21 -20.82
CA GLN A 458 -8.16 -24.42 -21.09
C GLN A 458 -6.67 -24.16 -20.88
N LEU A 459 -6.07 -24.91 -19.96
CA LEU A 459 -4.63 -24.93 -19.74
C LEU A 459 -3.98 -25.92 -20.75
N PRO A 460 -2.91 -25.54 -21.48
CA PRO A 460 -2.11 -26.45 -22.29
C PRO A 460 -1.52 -27.57 -21.42
N GLU A 461 -1.43 -28.78 -21.98
CA GLU A 461 -1.02 -30.00 -21.27
C GLU A 461 0.35 -29.90 -20.58
N ASN A 462 1.26 -29.07 -21.09
CA ASN A 462 2.62 -28.91 -20.57
C ASN A 462 2.79 -27.72 -19.60
N VAL A 463 1.72 -27.06 -19.18
CA VAL A 463 1.86 -25.92 -18.26
C VAL A 463 2.17 -26.39 -16.85
N THR A 464 3.22 -25.84 -16.25
CA THR A 464 3.49 -26.04 -14.82
C THR A 464 2.44 -25.29 -14.01
N ILE A 465 1.62 -26.02 -13.25
CA ILE A 465 0.69 -25.44 -12.28
C ILE A 465 1.49 -25.14 -11.01
N SER A 466 1.75 -23.86 -10.76
CA SER A 466 2.36 -23.44 -9.50
C SER A 466 2.01 -21.97 -9.20
N PRO A 467 1.96 -21.57 -7.91
CA PRO A 467 1.74 -20.18 -7.54
C PRO A 467 2.78 -19.22 -8.15
N GLU A 468 4.05 -19.62 -8.20
CA GLU A 468 5.13 -18.81 -8.79
C GLU A 468 4.90 -18.55 -10.28
N LYS A 469 4.34 -19.53 -11.00
CA LYS A 469 3.99 -19.38 -12.40
C LYS A 469 2.83 -18.40 -12.57
N ALA A 470 1.79 -18.50 -11.75
CA ALA A 470 0.67 -17.55 -11.75
C ALA A 470 1.17 -16.11 -11.49
N PHE A 471 2.05 -15.92 -10.49
CA PHE A 471 2.64 -14.62 -10.19
C PHE A 471 3.52 -14.08 -11.32
N THR A 472 4.28 -14.94 -11.99
CA THR A 472 5.09 -14.53 -13.15
C THR A 472 4.21 -13.99 -14.28
N LEU A 473 3.07 -14.63 -14.54
CA LEU A 473 2.10 -14.17 -15.52
C LEU A 473 1.41 -12.87 -15.11
N ALA A 474 1.08 -12.73 -13.83
CA ALA A 474 0.51 -11.50 -13.27
C ALA A 474 1.46 -10.31 -13.40
N LYS A 475 2.76 -10.50 -13.13
CA LYS A 475 3.79 -9.47 -13.36
C LYS A 475 3.86 -9.03 -14.81
N ARG A 476 3.83 -9.98 -15.74
CA ARG A 476 3.76 -9.68 -17.18
C ARG A 476 2.49 -8.90 -17.53
N ALA A 477 1.34 -9.31 -17.00
CA ALA A 477 0.06 -8.66 -17.23
C ALA A 477 0.06 -7.20 -16.75
N MET A 478 0.68 -6.93 -15.60
CA MET A 478 0.80 -5.58 -15.04
C MET A 478 1.58 -4.64 -15.97
N ILE A 479 2.70 -5.10 -16.54
CA ILE A 479 3.49 -4.32 -17.52
C ILE A 479 2.66 -4.05 -18.78
N GLN A 480 1.95 -5.07 -19.27
CA GLN A 480 1.12 -5.00 -20.46
C GLN A 480 -0.04 -4.00 -20.31
N ARG A 481 -0.57 -3.79 -19.09
CA ARG A 481 -1.73 -2.91 -18.84
C ARG A 481 -1.59 -1.52 -19.45
N SER A 482 -0.38 -0.96 -19.44
CA SER A 482 -0.10 0.39 -19.97
C SER A 482 -0.02 0.46 -21.51
N GLN A 483 0.09 -0.70 -22.18
CA GLN A 483 0.35 -0.80 -23.62
C GLN A 483 -0.80 -1.50 -24.36
N ASP A 484 -1.36 -2.56 -23.77
CA ASP A 484 -2.39 -3.42 -24.35
C ASP A 484 -3.25 -4.04 -23.24
N PHE A 485 -4.46 -3.50 -23.07
CA PHE A 485 -5.46 -4.02 -22.13
C PHE A 485 -5.85 -5.47 -22.43
N SER A 486 -5.97 -5.84 -23.70
CA SER A 486 -6.42 -7.17 -24.11
C SER A 486 -5.37 -8.23 -23.78
N ALA A 487 -4.09 -7.95 -24.06
CA ALA A 487 -3.00 -8.83 -23.69
C ALA A 487 -2.85 -8.95 -22.17
N SER A 488 -3.02 -7.84 -21.44
CA SER A 488 -3.02 -7.83 -19.97
C SER A 488 -4.16 -8.68 -19.41
N ALA A 489 -5.39 -8.52 -19.91
CA ALA A 489 -6.56 -9.28 -19.47
C ALA A 489 -6.37 -10.79 -19.68
N ARG A 490 -5.87 -11.20 -20.86
CA ARG A 490 -5.56 -12.62 -21.14
C ARG A 490 -4.51 -13.19 -20.19
N SER A 491 -3.43 -12.45 -19.92
CA SER A 491 -2.37 -12.90 -19.02
C SER A 491 -2.88 -13.04 -17.58
N TYR A 492 -3.70 -12.10 -17.09
CA TYR A 492 -4.32 -12.19 -15.78
C TYR A 492 -5.33 -13.35 -15.69
N LEU A 493 -6.17 -13.53 -16.71
CA LEU A 493 -7.13 -14.63 -16.76
C LEU A 493 -6.43 -15.99 -16.66
N TYR A 494 -5.32 -16.14 -17.38
CA TYR A 494 -4.50 -17.35 -17.34
C TYR A 494 -3.79 -17.54 -15.99
N ALA A 495 -3.31 -16.45 -15.37
CA ALA A 495 -2.78 -16.47 -14.01
C ALA A 495 -3.83 -16.89 -12.98
N CYS A 496 -5.05 -16.36 -13.09
CA CYS A 496 -6.19 -16.74 -12.24
C CYS A 496 -6.44 -18.24 -12.34
N ARG A 497 -6.49 -18.80 -13.57
CA ARG A 497 -6.75 -20.23 -13.77
C ARG A 497 -5.67 -21.12 -13.15
N ILE A 498 -4.39 -20.77 -13.30
CA ILE A 498 -3.29 -21.53 -12.69
C ILE A 498 -3.37 -21.49 -11.16
N GLN A 499 -3.58 -20.29 -10.59
CA GLN A 499 -3.69 -20.15 -9.13
C GLN A 499 -4.94 -20.87 -8.59
N TRP A 500 -6.05 -20.82 -9.33
CA TRP A 500 -7.28 -21.52 -9.01
C TRP A 500 -7.07 -23.03 -8.88
N GLU A 501 -6.42 -23.64 -9.87
CA GLU A 501 -6.04 -25.05 -9.82
C GLU A 501 -5.07 -25.32 -8.66
N ALA A 502 -4.08 -24.46 -8.42
CA ALA A 502 -3.15 -24.63 -7.31
C ALA A 502 -3.86 -24.59 -5.94
N VAL A 503 -4.87 -23.73 -5.78
CA VAL A 503 -5.69 -23.63 -4.55
C VAL A 503 -6.57 -24.87 -4.37
N ILE A 504 -7.29 -25.31 -5.40
CA ILE A 504 -8.16 -26.51 -5.32
C ILE A 504 -7.33 -27.75 -4.98
N ASN A 505 -6.14 -27.88 -5.57
CA ASN A 505 -5.24 -29.00 -5.33
C ASN A 505 -4.38 -28.84 -4.06
N ARG A 506 -4.60 -27.79 -3.25
CA ARG A 506 -3.88 -27.50 -2.00
C ARG A 506 -2.35 -27.52 -2.16
N MET A 507 -1.84 -26.96 -3.25
CA MET A 507 -0.40 -26.90 -3.52
C MET A 507 0.31 -25.95 -2.55
N GLN A 508 1.56 -26.26 -2.22
CA GLN A 508 2.35 -25.43 -1.30
C GLN A 508 2.46 -23.98 -1.82
N GLY A 509 2.14 -23.01 -0.95
CA GLY A 509 2.16 -21.58 -1.29
C GLY A 509 0.89 -21.07 -2.01
N ALA A 510 -0.03 -21.95 -2.41
CA ALA A 510 -1.32 -21.55 -2.96
C ALA A 510 -2.24 -21.10 -1.82
N ASN A 511 -2.87 -19.95 -1.98
CA ASN A 511 -3.78 -19.39 -0.99
C ASN A 511 -4.89 -18.58 -1.68
N LEU A 512 -6.01 -18.42 -0.98
CA LEU A 512 -7.21 -17.72 -1.47
C LEU A 512 -7.00 -16.21 -1.59
N GLU A 513 -6.15 -15.61 -0.75
CA GLU A 513 -5.88 -14.17 -0.78
C GLU A 513 -5.21 -13.74 -2.08
N ASP A 514 -4.21 -14.51 -2.52
CA ASP A 514 -3.50 -14.27 -3.77
C ASP A 514 -4.37 -14.57 -4.99
N LEU A 515 -5.21 -15.60 -4.92
CA LEU A 515 -6.23 -15.84 -5.96
C LEU A 515 -7.20 -14.66 -6.06
N ARG A 516 -7.68 -14.15 -4.93
CA ARG A 516 -8.56 -12.99 -4.88
C ARG A 516 -7.90 -11.74 -5.46
N TRP A 517 -6.62 -11.52 -5.14
CA TRP A 517 -5.82 -10.43 -5.74
C TRP A 517 -5.71 -10.57 -7.26
N LEU A 518 -5.47 -11.77 -7.78
CA LEU A 518 -5.43 -12.04 -9.22
C LEU A 518 -6.78 -11.74 -9.89
N ILE A 519 -7.89 -12.17 -9.28
CA ILE A 519 -9.24 -11.96 -9.80
C ILE A 519 -9.60 -10.47 -9.79
N ALA A 520 -9.27 -9.74 -8.71
CA ALA A 520 -9.47 -8.29 -8.66
C ALA A 520 -8.62 -7.57 -9.72
N SER A 521 -7.38 -8.01 -9.93
CA SER A 521 -6.50 -7.47 -10.98
C SER A 521 -7.10 -7.70 -12.37
N TYR A 522 -7.54 -8.93 -12.64
CA TYR A 522 -8.21 -9.30 -13.88
C TYR A 522 -9.46 -8.43 -14.12
N ALA A 523 -10.35 -8.34 -13.13
CA ALA A 523 -11.56 -7.54 -13.19
C ALA A 523 -11.24 -6.08 -13.53
N SER A 524 -10.21 -5.49 -12.91
CA SER A 524 -9.82 -4.11 -13.18
C SER A 524 -9.33 -3.86 -14.60
N VAL A 525 -8.60 -4.81 -15.19
CA VAL A 525 -8.10 -4.69 -16.57
C VAL A 525 -9.21 -4.95 -17.56
N ARG A 526 -10.04 -5.98 -17.33
CA ARG A 526 -11.17 -6.33 -18.20
C ARG A 526 -12.25 -5.24 -18.22
N ALA A 527 -12.50 -4.59 -17.10
CA ALA A 527 -13.35 -3.39 -17.03
C ALA A 527 -12.79 -2.25 -17.89
N GLY A 528 -11.47 -2.03 -17.86
CA GLY A 528 -10.78 -1.04 -18.68
C GLY A 528 -10.82 -1.36 -20.18
N GLU A 529 -10.55 -2.61 -20.55
CA GLU A 529 -10.65 -3.10 -21.93
C GLU A 529 -12.04 -2.85 -22.51
N LEU A 530 -13.08 -3.35 -21.85
CA LEU A 530 -14.46 -3.23 -22.31
C LEU A 530 -14.91 -1.76 -22.37
N SER A 531 -14.58 -0.94 -21.37
CA SER A 531 -15.05 0.44 -21.32
C SER A 531 -14.27 1.41 -22.22
N GLN A 532 -12.95 1.27 -22.32
CA GLN A 532 -12.10 2.22 -23.05
C GLN A 532 -11.82 1.80 -24.49
N VAL A 533 -11.71 0.49 -24.75
CA VAL A 533 -11.38 -0.05 -26.08
C VAL A 533 -12.66 -0.43 -26.81
N ASP A 534 -13.46 -1.33 -26.23
CA ASP A 534 -14.63 -1.90 -26.90
C ASP A 534 -15.87 -1.00 -26.82
N LYS A 535 -15.85 -0.02 -25.90
CA LYS A 535 -16.99 0.87 -25.56
C LYS A 535 -18.24 0.10 -25.10
N ASP A 536 -18.05 -1.09 -24.52
CA ASP A 536 -19.10 -1.87 -23.89
C ASP A 536 -19.26 -1.48 -22.41
N TYR A 537 -20.02 -0.42 -22.17
CA TYR A 537 -20.29 0.12 -20.84
C TYR A 537 -21.23 -0.76 -20.00
N ALA A 538 -21.99 -1.63 -20.66
CA ALA A 538 -22.93 -2.54 -20.02
C ALA A 538 -22.17 -3.74 -19.43
N GLN A 539 -21.33 -4.42 -20.22
CA GLN A 539 -20.54 -5.56 -19.74
C GLN A 539 -19.43 -5.13 -18.78
N SER A 540 -18.76 -3.99 -19.02
CA SER A 540 -17.69 -3.51 -18.12
C SER A 540 -18.18 -3.30 -16.68
N ARG A 541 -19.46 -2.96 -16.49
CA ARG A 541 -20.11 -2.77 -15.18
C ARG A 541 -19.91 -3.99 -14.26
N THR A 542 -20.07 -5.20 -14.79
CA THR A 542 -19.90 -6.46 -14.03
C THR A 542 -18.51 -6.54 -13.43
N TYR A 543 -17.48 -6.20 -14.19
CA TYR A 543 -16.09 -6.28 -13.74
C TYR A 543 -15.72 -5.13 -12.78
N TYR A 544 -16.30 -3.94 -12.94
CA TYR A 544 -16.17 -2.88 -11.93
C TYR A 544 -16.75 -3.32 -10.57
N LEU A 545 -17.98 -3.85 -10.57
CA LEU A 545 -18.63 -4.30 -9.34
C LEU A 545 -17.89 -5.47 -8.69
N ALA A 546 -17.39 -6.41 -9.48
CA ALA A 546 -16.55 -7.50 -8.97
C ALA A 546 -15.25 -6.98 -8.34
N PHE A 547 -14.58 -6.00 -8.96
CA PHE A 547 -13.40 -5.37 -8.37
C PHE A 547 -13.74 -4.75 -7.01
N PHE A 548 -14.81 -3.95 -6.91
CA PHE A 548 -15.19 -3.31 -5.65
C PHE A 548 -15.68 -4.29 -4.60
N LEU A 549 -16.33 -5.39 -4.98
CA LEU A 549 -16.72 -6.44 -4.06
C LEU A 549 -15.48 -7.09 -3.41
N LEU A 550 -14.43 -7.34 -4.20
CA LEU A 550 -13.20 -7.98 -3.71
C LEU A 550 -12.32 -7.04 -2.90
N VAL A 551 -12.31 -5.74 -3.22
CA VAL A 551 -11.44 -4.73 -2.60
C VAL A 551 -12.23 -3.92 -1.56
N GLN A 552 -12.29 -4.44 -0.33
CA GLN A 552 -12.98 -3.85 0.82
C GLN A 552 -11.99 -3.12 1.75
N GLU A 553 -12.41 -2.04 2.39
CA GLU A 553 -11.53 -1.17 3.20
C GLU A 553 -10.87 -1.88 4.40
N ASP A 554 -11.61 -2.76 5.06
CA ASP A 554 -11.15 -3.48 6.25
C ASP A 554 -10.28 -4.71 5.93
N ASP A 555 -9.89 -4.87 4.66
CA ASP A 555 -9.26 -6.06 4.14
C ASP A 555 -7.79 -5.82 3.71
N PRO A 556 -6.83 -6.73 3.97
CA PRO A 556 -5.45 -6.63 3.49
C PRO A 556 -5.31 -6.28 1.99
N LEU A 557 -6.21 -6.75 1.13
CA LEU A 557 -6.20 -6.49 -0.30
C LEU A 557 -6.38 -5.00 -0.63
N TRP A 558 -7.05 -4.22 0.22
CA TRP A 558 -7.20 -2.77 0.06
C TRP A 558 -5.87 -2.08 -0.14
N SER A 559 -4.90 -2.36 0.73
CA SER A 559 -3.56 -1.78 0.68
C SER A 559 -2.84 -2.09 -0.64
N ARG A 560 -2.94 -3.33 -1.13
CA ARG A 560 -2.32 -3.78 -2.39
C ARG A 560 -2.97 -3.13 -3.62
N MET A 561 -4.25 -2.77 -3.54
CA MET A 561 -5.05 -2.26 -4.67
C MET A 561 -5.39 -0.77 -4.58
N ARG A 562 -4.95 -0.07 -3.52
CA ARG A 562 -5.37 1.31 -3.21
C ARG A 562 -5.22 2.28 -4.39
N GLY A 563 -4.11 2.19 -5.12
CA GLY A 563 -3.83 3.04 -6.28
C GLY A 563 -4.83 2.87 -7.44
N LEU A 564 -5.61 1.79 -7.47
CA LEU A 564 -6.62 1.53 -8.49
C LEU A 564 -8.04 1.94 -8.07
N ILE A 565 -8.31 2.13 -6.77
CA ILE A 565 -9.67 2.37 -6.25
C ILE A 565 -10.27 3.64 -6.85
N ASN A 566 -9.58 4.77 -6.72
CA ASN A 566 -10.08 6.06 -7.22
C ASN A 566 -10.23 6.07 -8.75
N PRO A 567 -9.24 5.65 -9.55
CA PRO A 567 -9.42 5.53 -11.00
C PRO A 567 -10.59 4.63 -11.38
N MET A 568 -10.73 3.46 -10.74
CA MET A 568 -11.84 2.54 -11.02
C MET A 568 -13.19 3.20 -10.75
N LEU A 569 -13.32 3.97 -9.66
CA LEU A 569 -14.58 4.62 -9.27
C LEU A 569 -14.92 5.78 -10.21
N VAL A 570 -13.92 6.59 -10.57
CA VAL A 570 -14.04 7.69 -11.54
C VAL A 570 -14.58 7.18 -12.88
N TYR A 571 -13.97 6.13 -13.44
CA TYR A 571 -14.43 5.59 -14.72
C TYR A 571 -15.77 4.86 -14.60
N TYR A 572 -16.01 4.14 -13.50
CA TYR A 572 -17.30 3.49 -13.26
C TYR A 572 -18.48 4.48 -13.32
N TRP A 573 -18.33 5.65 -12.69
CA TRP A 573 -19.33 6.71 -12.73
C TRP A 573 -19.36 7.47 -14.06
N ALA A 574 -18.21 7.82 -14.63
CA ALA A 574 -18.16 8.53 -15.91
C ALA A 574 -18.76 7.71 -17.07
N ASN A 575 -18.69 6.38 -16.99
CA ASN A 575 -19.31 5.50 -17.98
C ASN A 575 -20.85 5.63 -18.02
N ALA A 576 -21.50 6.16 -16.98
CA ALA A 576 -22.92 6.52 -17.05
C ALA A 576 -23.21 7.57 -18.13
N GLY A 577 -22.33 8.57 -18.28
CA GLY A 577 -22.45 9.60 -19.30
C GLY A 577 -22.07 9.08 -20.68
N ARG A 578 -21.00 8.30 -20.76
CA ARG A 578 -20.52 7.72 -22.03
C ARG A 578 -21.53 6.77 -22.67
N GLU A 579 -22.24 5.98 -21.86
CA GLU A 579 -23.32 5.10 -22.30
C GLU A 579 -24.46 5.87 -22.98
N LEU A 580 -24.70 7.12 -22.56
CA LEU A 580 -25.70 8.02 -23.13
C LEU A 580 -25.15 8.93 -24.24
N GLY A 581 -23.88 8.77 -24.62
CA GLY A 581 -23.21 9.66 -25.58
C GLY A 581 -22.95 11.08 -25.07
N VAL A 582 -23.05 11.32 -23.76
CA VAL A 582 -22.72 12.61 -23.15
C VAL A 582 -21.21 12.82 -23.16
N ASP A 583 -20.76 14.01 -23.59
CA ASP A 583 -19.34 14.35 -23.59
C ASP A 583 -18.83 14.61 -22.15
N VAL A 584 -18.07 13.64 -21.64
CA VAL A 584 -17.42 13.70 -20.33
C VAL A 584 -15.95 14.15 -20.43
N SER A 585 -15.48 14.63 -21.59
CA SER A 585 -14.09 15.08 -21.77
C SER A 585 -13.71 16.21 -20.81
N SER A 586 -14.66 17.11 -20.53
CA SER A 586 -14.52 18.23 -19.60
C SER A 586 -14.26 17.82 -18.14
N TRP A 587 -14.50 16.55 -17.80
CA TRP A 587 -14.33 16.06 -16.42
C TRP A 587 -12.90 15.64 -16.09
N ASN A 588 -11.98 15.65 -17.08
CA ASN A 588 -10.56 15.32 -16.90
C ASN A 588 -10.31 14.01 -16.11
N LEU A 589 -10.91 12.91 -16.58
CA LEU A 589 -11.00 11.64 -15.86
C LEU A 589 -9.65 11.03 -15.43
N SER A 590 -8.54 11.35 -16.10
CA SER A 590 -7.21 10.85 -15.72
C SER A 590 -6.67 11.48 -14.44
N ALA A 591 -7.14 12.67 -14.07
CA ALA A 591 -6.72 13.39 -12.87
C ALA A 591 -7.90 13.71 -11.92
N ALA A 592 -9.11 13.29 -12.28
CA ALA A 592 -10.31 13.57 -11.50
C ALA A 592 -10.34 12.77 -10.21
N LEU A 593 -10.86 13.40 -9.15
CA LEU A 593 -11.22 12.72 -7.91
C LEU A 593 -12.66 12.20 -7.99
N PRO A 594 -13.01 11.09 -7.31
CA PRO A 594 -14.38 10.58 -7.24
C PRO A 594 -15.39 11.66 -6.82
N ALA A 595 -15.03 12.50 -5.85
CA ALA A 595 -15.84 13.63 -5.40
C ALA A 595 -16.22 14.60 -6.54
N GLN A 596 -15.28 14.89 -7.44
CA GLN A 596 -15.50 15.79 -8.58
C GLN A 596 -16.45 15.15 -9.60
N VAL A 597 -16.25 13.87 -9.91
CA VAL A 597 -17.11 13.14 -10.85
C VAL A 597 -18.53 13.00 -10.31
N ALA A 598 -18.69 12.70 -9.01
CA ALA A 598 -19.99 12.66 -8.36
C ALA A 598 -20.70 14.03 -8.43
N MET A 599 -19.98 15.12 -8.15
CA MET A 599 -20.50 16.47 -8.28
C MET A 599 -20.92 16.79 -9.73
N HIS A 600 -20.07 16.49 -10.71
CA HIS A 600 -20.39 16.70 -12.13
C HIS A 600 -21.60 15.89 -12.59
N ALA A 601 -21.74 14.65 -12.15
CA ALA A 601 -22.86 13.79 -12.49
C ALA A 601 -24.17 14.29 -11.87
N VAL A 602 -24.16 14.61 -10.56
CA VAL A 602 -25.37 15.04 -9.82
C VAL A 602 -25.86 16.42 -10.25
N THR A 603 -24.96 17.32 -10.61
CA THR A 603 -25.31 18.68 -11.06
C THR A 603 -25.53 18.79 -12.57
N HIS A 604 -25.43 17.68 -13.31
CA HIS A 604 -25.55 17.70 -14.75
C HIS A 604 -26.98 18.06 -15.20
N LYS A 605 -27.09 18.80 -16.31
CA LYS A 605 -28.39 19.16 -16.91
C LYS A 605 -29.14 17.98 -17.55
N HIS A 606 -28.45 16.86 -17.81
CA HIS A 606 -29.06 15.68 -18.44
C HIS A 606 -29.64 14.78 -17.35
N ALA A 607 -30.97 14.75 -17.23
CA ALA A 607 -31.67 13.97 -16.20
C ALA A 607 -31.34 12.46 -16.28
N GLU A 608 -31.22 11.92 -17.49
CA GLU A 608 -30.87 10.50 -17.70
C GLU A 608 -29.46 10.16 -17.19
N LEU A 609 -28.51 11.10 -17.26
CA LEU A 609 -27.18 10.91 -16.69
C LEU A 609 -27.22 10.88 -15.17
N VAL A 610 -27.98 11.79 -14.56
CA VAL A 610 -28.17 11.81 -13.09
C VAL A 610 -28.77 10.48 -12.63
N GLU A 611 -29.78 9.98 -13.33
CA GLU A 611 -30.42 8.71 -13.00
C GLU A 611 -29.50 7.50 -13.25
N GLY A 612 -28.78 7.48 -14.38
CA GLY A 612 -27.79 6.46 -14.68
C GLY A 612 -26.66 6.38 -13.63
N TRP A 613 -26.21 7.56 -13.15
CA TRP A 613 -25.24 7.65 -12.06
C TRP A 613 -25.83 7.16 -10.73
N ARG A 614 -27.08 7.53 -10.40
CA ARG A 614 -27.77 7.04 -9.19
C ARG A 614 -27.90 5.52 -9.19
N LYS A 615 -28.34 4.93 -10.31
CA LYS A 615 -28.47 3.48 -10.48
C LYS A 615 -27.15 2.76 -10.23
N ARG A 616 -26.06 3.22 -10.86
CA ARG A 616 -24.72 2.65 -10.69
C ARG A 616 -24.23 2.81 -9.25
N THR A 617 -24.49 3.95 -8.62
CA THR A 617 -24.11 4.19 -7.21
C THR A 617 -24.88 3.27 -6.26
N ARG A 618 -26.15 2.94 -6.55
CA ARG A 618 -26.93 1.95 -5.79
C ARG A 618 -26.35 0.54 -5.92
N GLU A 619 -26.04 0.10 -7.14
CA GLU A 619 -25.37 -1.19 -7.39
C GLU A 619 -24.03 -1.28 -6.64
N LEU A 620 -23.27 -0.17 -6.59
CA LEU A 620 -22.03 -0.11 -5.83
C LEU A 620 -22.26 -0.15 -4.31
N ALA A 621 -23.34 0.48 -3.81
CA ALA A 621 -23.69 0.45 -2.40
C ALA A 621 -24.03 -0.95 -1.89
N GLU A 622 -24.60 -1.80 -2.74
CA GLU A 622 -24.90 -3.20 -2.43
C GLU A 622 -23.63 -4.06 -2.27
N VAL A 623 -22.57 -3.77 -3.02
CA VAL A 623 -21.33 -4.57 -3.01
C VAL A 623 -20.21 -3.98 -2.13
N ASN A 624 -20.14 -2.65 -2.01
CA ASN A 624 -19.11 -1.96 -1.25
C ASN A 624 -19.62 -0.61 -0.74
N PRO A 625 -20.41 -0.60 0.35
CA PRO A 625 -20.86 0.65 0.96
C PRO A 625 -19.73 1.47 1.60
N GLY A 626 -18.61 0.82 1.96
CA GLY A 626 -17.44 1.46 2.58
C GLY A 626 -16.82 2.53 1.68
N VAL A 627 -16.54 2.18 0.41
CA VAL A 627 -15.94 3.14 -0.54
C VAL A 627 -16.82 4.38 -0.76
N LEU A 628 -18.15 4.22 -0.69
CA LEU A 628 -19.08 5.34 -0.82
C LEU A 628 -19.10 6.24 0.42
N LYS A 629 -19.09 5.66 1.62
CA LYS A 629 -18.98 6.43 2.87
C LYS A 629 -17.70 7.27 2.87
N ARG A 630 -16.59 6.68 2.44
CA ARG A 630 -15.32 7.39 2.30
C ARG A 630 -15.42 8.59 1.36
N VAL A 631 -16.13 8.47 0.24
CA VAL A 631 -16.35 9.62 -0.67
C VAL A 631 -17.20 10.70 -0.01
N VAL A 632 -18.25 10.33 0.74
CA VAL A 632 -19.08 11.29 1.50
C VAL A 632 -18.24 12.03 2.52
N GLU A 633 -17.45 11.32 3.32
CA GLU A 633 -16.55 11.90 4.32
C GLU A 633 -15.53 12.84 3.67
N GLN A 634 -14.88 12.40 2.59
CA GLN A 634 -13.94 13.21 1.83
C GLN A 634 -14.60 14.49 1.31
N ILE A 635 -15.84 14.41 0.82
CA ILE A 635 -16.58 15.59 0.36
C ILE A 635 -16.86 16.54 1.51
N ARG A 636 -17.43 16.05 2.61
CA ARG A 636 -17.80 16.88 3.75
C ARG A 636 -16.57 17.53 4.41
N HIS A 637 -15.44 16.83 4.39
CA HIS A 637 -14.19 17.35 4.92
C HIS A 637 -13.52 18.38 3.99
N ASN A 638 -13.37 18.07 2.69
CA ASN A 638 -12.61 18.91 1.76
C ASN A 638 -13.42 20.04 1.13
N TYR A 639 -14.75 19.92 1.11
CA TYR A 639 -15.66 20.87 0.45
C TYR A 639 -16.84 21.30 1.35
N PRO A 640 -16.61 21.68 2.62
CA PRO A 640 -17.69 21.97 3.57
C PRO A 640 -18.57 23.16 3.16
N ASP A 641 -18.03 24.10 2.37
CA ASP A 641 -18.74 25.32 1.94
C ASP A 641 -19.13 25.32 0.46
N GLN A 642 -19.11 24.15 -0.21
CA GLN A 642 -19.44 24.06 -1.64
C GLN A 642 -20.76 23.29 -1.85
N PRO A 643 -21.89 24.00 -2.09
CA PRO A 643 -23.21 23.38 -2.18
C PRO A 643 -23.30 22.27 -3.23
N ALA A 644 -22.62 22.42 -4.36
CA ALA A 644 -22.61 21.41 -5.43
C ALA A 644 -22.00 20.07 -4.98
N TYR A 645 -20.95 20.11 -4.17
CA TYR A 645 -20.32 18.91 -3.63
C TYR A 645 -21.17 18.32 -2.49
N LEU A 646 -21.70 19.16 -1.60
CA LEU A 646 -22.60 18.70 -0.54
C LEU A 646 -23.85 18.01 -1.11
N LEU A 647 -24.42 18.52 -2.20
CA LEU A 647 -25.52 17.85 -2.91
C LEU A 647 -25.15 16.43 -3.37
N ALA A 648 -23.91 16.24 -3.85
CA ALA A 648 -23.42 14.91 -4.22
C ALA A 648 -23.25 14.01 -2.98
N ALA A 649 -22.66 14.52 -1.89
CA ALA A 649 -22.55 13.78 -0.63
C ALA A 649 -23.92 13.36 -0.08
N ASP A 650 -24.90 14.27 -0.07
CA ASP A 650 -26.27 13.99 0.40
C ASP A 650 -27.01 13.02 -0.54
N ALA A 651 -26.69 13.02 -1.84
CA ALA A 651 -27.24 12.04 -2.77
C ALA A 651 -26.66 10.63 -2.52
N ILE A 652 -25.35 10.51 -2.30
CA ILE A 652 -24.71 9.23 -1.97
C ILE A 652 -25.19 8.72 -0.61
N GLN A 653 -25.29 9.61 0.39
CA GLN A 653 -25.78 9.27 1.72
C GLN A 653 -27.20 8.70 1.70
N ARG A 654 -28.11 9.32 0.93
CA ARG A 654 -29.47 8.78 0.73
C ARG A 654 -29.46 7.40 0.09
N ILE A 655 -28.62 7.17 -0.91
CA ILE A 655 -28.48 5.85 -1.55
C ILE A 655 -27.98 4.80 -0.53
N LEU A 656 -27.04 5.17 0.34
CA LEU A 656 -26.55 4.28 1.41
C LEU A 656 -27.63 3.97 2.45
N GLU A 657 -28.50 4.92 2.76
CA GLU A 657 -29.64 4.72 3.66
C GLU A 657 -30.73 3.83 3.03
N GLU A 658 -31.05 4.05 1.76
CA GLU A 658 -31.97 3.22 0.97
C GLU A 658 -31.47 1.77 0.89
N ALA A 659 -30.17 1.56 0.65
CA ALA A 659 -29.55 0.24 0.57
C ALA A 659 -29.51 -0.52 1.91
N LYS A 660 -29.58 0.19 3.05
CA LYS A 660 -29.63 -0.42 4.39
C LYS A 660 -31.01 -0.95 4.78
N GLN A 661 -32.08 -0.45 4.16
CA GLN A 661 -33.42 -0.96 4.43
C GLN A 661 -33.59 -2.29 3.68
N PRO A 662 -33.83 -3.43 4.37
CA PRO A 662 -34.19 -4.64 3.67
C PRO A 662 -35.44 -4.32 2.84
N VAL A 663 -35.41 -4.64 1.55
CA VAL A 663 -36.59 -4.59 0.69
C VAL A 663 -37.61 -5.53 1.32
N LEU A 664 -38.50 -4.99 2.13
CA LEU A 664 -39.75 -5.62 2.52
C LEU A 664 -40.57 -5.70 1.23
N LEU A 665 -40.33 -6.77 0.46
CA LEU A 665 -41.16 -7.13 -0.68
C LEU A 665 -42.56 -7.43 -0.15
N SER A 666 -43.49 -6.53 -0.48
CA SER A 666 -44.94 -6.78 -0.55
C SER A 666 -45.25 -7.82 -1.62
#